data_AF-A0AAE0JL33-F1
#
_entry.id   AF-A0AAE0JL33-F1
#
_cell.length_a   1.000
_cell.length_b   1.000
_cell.length_c   1.000
_cell.angle_alpha   90.00
_cell.angle_beta   90.00
_cell.angle_gamma   90.00
#
_symmetry.space_group_name_H-M   'P 1'
#
loop_
_entity.id
_entity.type
_entity.pdbx_description
1 polymer ?
#
loop_
_entity_poly.entity_id
_entity_poly.type
_entity_poly.pdbx_seq_one_letter_code
_entity_poly.pdbx_strand_id
1 'polypeptide(L)'
;MGVKPVSFVTNMTMSSYSTLPSLQEQATMMDTTVLHAAYGMAWLEQAAPPFTTGDYALMPFSPENTTSHYRPNENLTAVTDMYTVEVDCWQAAMSKLAPRNSYMLDNGHGCAVNVSLFQTNPFQNDTSLILYVGYYESAILDYYLEGPHCSTNSTNQFLTFYAYRSKDEQGMNYETNITASFCEASFYKQPVTATVSAESGRPLNDSVVAAGPKERLSENEFNSTAFGYITSVGMPPITPTRDYPAATTFEPWGSLSGENIAGPTMPMVNLALGLSDDPAIEFQHAAVMERAFTTAYKTIFSAAISQLTSKARDPQQMTGKTTYALYGVVVSRTISAIVEGLLVLLVFLMGGTLYTSVRTKSKLVSDPATIGFALRSVKTSRAVRNRLAMEDCSDAATLQRSLVAERFFLEQGITGNSLEMESKSHETSTFEGRRRSIEYTPVRPKELSPLTGCLLVCLLLSGAGVLIYFKKKEQSLGGLPRPSENFEVLQLLENYIPTILTTLLEPFLVLLTRLFCILQPFNALRNGKCNPERTLEAKYTSLPPQLVLWRAIRSRHFLLTILCVMALLVNVLTVALGGTFNELPVKIQYPTTFSQVRAPELSRDTILNTTYMYNRVYQDHYYAASTNFSHNTTLPPWVTTKYTFLPVEEKETVQQAGSSNLFRSTLRGFGAEAKCEPLSTSLSDPKAYANVSELLNGFHTDGSPGSTFNFLRENGTWQSCYPMELIWGANATGLSAREVVSPLSIEYGNIGNKAYEDHFCEDRFVVGWLRVNSEDPNNTFRSTFLQCQAVLKTAMFDVDFDKAGHILAYTRNGDFDDITQFMSLNMSQTLVRQANRLTNDSSRPFNYFGWHNVSMVVDWWNYLLKSYLQSSDLVDPTLDVPKPEYAAPAVEELYQRLFAILLGQNFDMFKEASEKTDVPGVVIVTETRIFLDDTAFMLSVVILCLNAAVLVWFYAAQSEAYLPRLPSTLGSLLAYTAASRAVTEYGNGNDSDKESGHRKALPGTFSFGRYLGVDGNVHVGIEMDPFVTPIDGTMLRRRSTARSWFQKKVGKSPSQVSFI
;
A
#
# COMPACT_ATOMS: atom_id res chain seq x y z
N MET A 1 23.31 -5.30 -0.91
CA MET A 1 22.12 -5.82 -1.61
C MET A 1 20.92 -5.07 -1.06
N GLY A 2 19.91 -4.71 -1.86
CA GLY A 2 18.77 -3.92 -1.34
C GLY A 2 17.43 -4.51 -1.70
N VAL A 3 16.40 -4.23 -0.90
CA VAL A 3 15.05 -4.73 -1.13
C VAL A 3 14.29 -3.70 -1.96
N LYS A 4 13.90 -4.07 -3.18
CA LYS A 4 13.08 -3.23 -4.05
C LYS A 4 11.83 -3.97 -4.52
N PRO A 5 10.73 -3.25 -4.80
CA PRO A 5 9.63 -3.83 -5.56
C PRO A 5 10.15 -4.18 -6.95
N VAL A 6 10.15 -5.47 -7.26
CA VAL A 6 10.43 -6.02 -8.57
C VAL A 6 9.10 -6.37 -9.19
N SER A 7 8.81 -5.79 -10.35
CA SER A 7 7.66 -6.20 -11.14
C SER A 7 7.92 -7.62 -11.67
N PHE A 8 7.06 -8.55 -11.28
CA PHE A 8 7.06 -9.90 -11.82
C PHE A 8 6.01 -9.97 -12.90
N VAL A 9 6.43 -10.36 -14.10
CA VAL A 9 5.55 -10.64 -15.22
C VAL A 9 5.51 -12.14 -15.39
N THR A 10 4.34 -12.74 -15.17
CA THR A 10 4.15 -14.17 -15.39
C THR A 10 3.22 -14.35 -16.57
N ASN A 11 3.68 -15.08 -17.59
CA ASN A 11 2.80 -15.49 -18.69
C ASN A 11 1.82 -16.53 -18.17
N MET A 12 0.53 -16.35 -18.46
CA MET A 12 -0.52 -17.30 -18.11
C MET A 12 -1.51 -17.45 -19.26
N THR A 13 -2.22 -18.58 -19.28
CA THR A 13 -3.38 -18.74 -20.15
C THR A 13 -4.55 -17.96 -19.54
N MET A 14 -5.06 -17.01 -20.32
CA MET A 14 -6.30 -16.31 -20.05
C MET A 14 -7.40 -16.92 -20.91
N SER A 15 -8.63 -16.78 -20.46
CA SER A 15 -9.82 -17.27 -21.14
C SER A 15 -10.84 -16.14 -21.19
N SER A 16 -11.31 -15.82 -22.39
CA SER A 16 -12.50 -14.99 -22.54
C SER A 16 -13.72 -15.89 -22.45
N TYR A 17 -14.52 -15.67 -21.41
CA TYR A 17 -15.75 -16.42 -21.15
C TYR A 17 -16.98 -15.67 -21.63
N SER A 18 -16.83 -14.60 -22.42
CA SER A 18 -17.94 -13.72 -22.76
C SER A 18 -18.02 -13.42 -24.24
N THR A 19 -19.24 -13.46 -24.77
CA THR A 19 -19.57 -13.11 -26.17
C THR A 19 -20.83 -12.24 -26.20
N LEU A 20 -20.97 -11.41 -27.23
CA LEU A 20 -22.26 -10.77 -27.50
C LEU A 20 -23.27 -11.86 -27.90
N PRO A 21 -24.48 -11.86 -27.31
CA PRO A 21 -25.51 -12.85 -27.59
C PRO A 21 -26.15 -12.62 -28.97
N SER A 22 -27.09 -13.47 -29.37
CA SER A 22 -27.79 -13.30 -30.64
C SER A 22 -28.55 -11.96 -30.72
N LEU A 23 -28.80 -11.42 -31.92
CA LEU A 23 -29.49 -10.12 -32.07
C LEU A 23 -30.87 -10.06 -31.39
N GLN A 24 -31.57 -11.19 -31.31
CA GLN A 24 -32.85 -11.30 -30.62
C GLN A 24 -32.68 -11.22 -29.10
N GLU A 25 -31.68 -11.90 -28.56
CA GLU A 25 -31.33 -11.82 -27.13
C GLU A 25 -30.83 -10.41 -26.78
N GLN A 26 -30.02 -9.80 -27.65
CA GLN A 26 -29.60 -8.40 -27.51
C GLN A 26 -30.81 -7.47 -27.41
N ALA A 27 -31.83 -7.62 -28.26
CA ALA A 27 -33.05 -6.81 -28.18
C ALA A 27 -33.84 -7.03 -26.86
N THR A 28 -33.80 -8.23 -26.28
CA THR A 28 -34.43 -8.50 -24.99
C THR A 28 -33.66 -7.90 -23.81
N MET A 29 -32.33 -8.03 -23.82
CA MET A 29 -31.41 -7.54 -22.79
C MET A 29 -31.16 -6.02 -22.87
N MET A 30 -31.41 -5.41 -24.03
CA MET A 30 -31.36 -3.95 -24.19
C MET A 30 -32.60 -3.32 -23.59
N ASP A 31 -32.51 -3.02 -22.31
CA ASP A 31 -33.59 -2.52 -21.48
C ASP A 31 -33.19 -1.23 -20.72
N THR A 32 -34.11 -0.68 -19.94
CA THR A 32 -33.89 0.61 -19.25
C THR A 32 -32.74 0.56 -18.23
N THR A 33 -32.34 -0.62 -17.75
CA THR A 33 -31.28 -0.73 -16.73
C THR A 33 -29.90 -0.30 -17.26
N VAL A 34 -29.71 -0.31 -18.58
CA VAL A 34 -28.54 0.31 -19.25
C VAL A 34 -28.43 1.79 -18.88
N LEU A 35 -29.57 2.50 -18.89
CA LEU A 35 -29.63 3.92 -18.56
C LEU A 35 -29.41 4.16 -17.07
N HIS A 36 -29.79 3.21 -16.20
CA HIS A 36 -29.47 3.27 -14.76
C HIS A 36 -27.96 3.21 -14.53
N ALA A 37 -27.24 2.33 -15.23
CA ALA A 37 -25.78 2.26 -15.16
C ALA A 37 -25.10 3.53 -15.68
N ALA A 38 -25.59 4.07 -16.81
CA ALA A 38 -25.12 5.36 -17.33
C ALA A 38 -25.38 6.51 -16.36
N TYR A 39 -26.55 6.54 -15.71
CA TYR A 39 -26.90 7.52 -14.68
C TYR A 39 -25.99 7.44 -13.46
N GLY A 40 -25.66 6.21 -13.02
CA GLY A 40 -24.71 5.97 -11.94
C GLY A 40 -23.34 6.60 -12.21
N MET A 41 -22.86 6.47 -13.44
CA MET A 41 -21.60 7.10 -13.86
C MET A 41 -21.72 8.62 -14.01
N ALA A 42 -22.87 9.13 -14.46
CA ALA A 42 -23.09 10.55 -14.74
C ALA A 42 -23.28 11.40 -13.47
N TRP A 43 -24.20 11.02 -12.58
CA TRP A 43 -24.65 11.88 -11.48
C TRP A 43 -24.26 11.38 -10.10
N LEU A 44 -23.87 10.11 -9.97
CA LEU A 44 -23.69 9.46 -8.68
C LEU A 44 -22.23 9.15 -8.35
N GLU A 45 -21.30 9.59 -9.21
CA GLU A 45 -19.86 9.28 -9.15
C GLU A 45 -19.55 7.78 -8.96
N GLN A 46 -20.46 6.90 -9.39
CA GLN A 46 -20.28 5.47 -9.23
C GLN A 46 -19.21 4.95 -10.18
N ALA A 47 -18.48 3.95 -9.69
CA ALA A 47 -17.60 3.13 -10.50
C ALA A 47 -18.28 2.67 -11.80
N ALA A 48 -17.65 2.90 -12.97
CA ALA A 48 -18.04 2.20 -14.19
C ALA A 48 -18.06 0.66 -13.95
N PRO A 49 -18.97 -0.08 -14.60
CA PRO A 49 -18.99 -1.53 -14.51
C PRO A 49 -17.63 -2.17 -14.84
N PRO A 50 -17.34 -3.39 -14.36
CA PRO A 50 -16.11 -4.10 -14.69
C PRO A 50 -15.86 -4.13 -16.22
N PHE A 51 -14.59 -4.04 -16.62
CA PHE A 51 -14.14 -4.00 -18.02
C PHE A 51 -14.67 -2.82 -18.86
N THR A 52 -15.27 -1.80 -18.24
CA THR A 52 -15.94 -0.69 -18.92
C THR A 52 -15.36 0.66 -18.49
N THR A 53 -15.36 1.64 -19.40
CA THR A 53 -15.07 3.07 -19.15
C THR A 53 -16.18 3.94 -19.73
N GLY A 54 -16.13 5.27 -19.54
CA GLY A 54 -17.08 6.18 -20.20
C GLY A 54 -16.96 6.22 -21.73
N ASP A 55 -15.81 5.82 -22.28
CA ASP A 55 -15.54 5.90 -23.73
C ASP A 55 -15.64 4.56 -24.47
N TYR A 56 -15.35 3.45 -23.78
CA TYR A 56 -15.25 2.13 -24.40
C TYR A 56 -15.56 1.00 -23.43
N ALA A 57 -15.90 -0.17 -23.99
CA ALA A 57 -16.05 -1.41 -23.23
C ALA A 57 -15.11 -2.48 -23.78
N LEU A 58 -14.53 -3.28 -22.88
CA LEU A 58 -13.69 -4.42 -23.21
C LEU A 58 -14.44 -5.71 -22.96
N MET A 59 -14.20 -6.73 -23.80
CA MET A 59 -14.74 -8.06 -23.53
C MET A 59 -14.08 -8.66 -22.28
N PRO A 60 -14.85 -9.11 -21.27
CA PRO A 60 -14.29 -9.69 -20.06
C PRO A 60 -13.38 -10.90 -20.30
N PHE A 61 -12.30 -10.99 -19.54
CA PHE A 61 -11.39 -12.13 -19.54
C PHE A 61 -10.85 -12.41 -18.14
N SER A 62 -10.53 -13.67 -17.84
CA SER A 62 -9.98 -14.07 -16.55
C SER A 62 -9.01 -15.26 -16.67
N PRO A 63 -8.15 -15.51 -15.66
CA PRO A 63 -7.25 -16.64 -15.64
C PRO A 63 -7.98 -17.98 -15.61
N GLU A 64 -7.45 -18.99 -16.31
CA GLU A 64 -8.04 -20.34 -16.36
C GLU A 64 -7.96 -21.09 -15.01
N ASN A 65 -6.84 -20.95 -14.31
CA ASN A 65 -6.68 -21.46 -12.94
C ASN A 65 -7.01 -20.35 -11.94
N THR A 66 -8.27 -20.25 -11.54
CA THR A 66 -8.70 -19.35 -10.46
C THR A 66 -8.15 -19.81 -9.11
N THR A 67 -7.00 -19.27 -8.70
CA THR A 67 -6.71 -19.21 -7.27
C THR A 67 -7.74 -18.28 -6.63
N SER A 68 -8.39 -18.70 -5.54
CA SER A 68 -9.50 -17.96 -4.91
C SER A 68 -9.15 -16.56 -4.38
N HIS A 69 -7.87 -16.15 -4.45
CA HIS A 69 -7.39 -14.84 -4.03
C HIS A 69 -6.39 -14.29 -5.05
N TYR A 70 -6.76 -13.18 -5.69
CA TYR A 70 -5.82 -12.32 -6.41
C TYR A 70 -4.86 -11.66 -5.43
N ARG A 71 -3.63 -11.38 -5.88
CA ARG A 71 -2.66 -10.66 -5.06
C ARG A 71 -3.01 -9.17 -5.02
N PRO A 72 -2.68 -8.44 -3.94
CA PRO A 72 -2.88 -7.00 -3.89
C PRO A 72 -2.11 -6.31 -5.02
N ASN A 73 -2.78 -5.40 -5.74
CA ASN A 73 -2.24 -4.71 -6.92
C ASN A 73 -1.80 -5.65 -8.06
N GLU A 74 -2.45 -6.80 -8.20
CA GLU A 74 -2.30 -7.66 -9.37
C GLU A 74 -3.07 -7.09 -10.56
N ASN A 75 -2.38 -6.98 -11.70
CA ASN A 75 -2.94 -6.51 -12.95
C ASN A 75 -2.88 -7.62 -14.00
N LEU A 76 -3.97 -7.80 -14.74
CA LEU A 76 -4.13 -8.80 -15.78
C LEU A 76 -4.07 -8.11 -17.15
N THR A 77 -3.15 -8.55 -18.01
CA THR A 77 -3.02 -8.07 -19.38
C THR A 77 -3.36 -9.19 -20.35
N ALA A 78 -4.29 -8.95 -21.28
CA ALA A 78 -4.61 -9.89 -22.35
C ALA A 78 -5.01 -9.15 -23.63
N VAL A 79 -5.01 -9.87 -24.74
CA VAL A 79 -5.60 -9.39 -26.00
C VAL A 79 -7.10 -9.61 -25.91
N THR A 80 -7.91 -8.57 -26.01
CA THR A 80 -9.37 -8.64 -25.97
C THR A 80 -9.99 -7.71 -27.01
N ASP A 81 -11.28 -7.87 -27.27
CA ASP A 81 -12.03 -7.01 -28.16
C ASP A 81 -12.51 -5.76 -27.43
N MET A 82 -12.21 -4.58 -27.98
CA MET A 82 -12.70 -3.28 -27.53
C MET A 82 -13.82 -2.79 -28.43
N TYR A 83 -14.91 -2.36 -27.81
CA TYR A 83 -16.08 -1.81 -28.46
C TYR A 83 -16.13 -0.30 -28.23
N THR A 84 -16.27 0.47 -29.31
CA THR A 84 -16.31 1.94 -29.27
C THR A 84 -17.41 2.48 -30.18
N VAL A 85 -17.87 3.70 -29.90
CA VAL A 85 -18.75 4.46 -30.77
C VAL A 85 -18.11 5.80 -31.10
N GLU A 86 -18.22 6.21 -32.36
CA GLU A 86 -17.87 7.55 -32.83
C GLU A 86 -19.15 8.27 -33.24
N VAL A 87 -19.25 9.54 -32.91
CA VAL A 87 -20.40 10.38 -33.21
C VAL A 87 -19.89 11.57 -33.99
N ASP A 88 -20.33 11.70 -35.24
CA ASP A 88 -19.98 12.80 -36.12
C ASP A 88 -21.15 13.77 -36.20
N CYS A 89 -20.93 15.03 -35.80
CA CYS A 89 -21.97 16.07 -35.77
C CYS A 89 -21.73 17.17 -36.81
N TRP A 90 -22.82 17.74 -37.32
CA TRP A 90 -22.81 18.87 -38.23
C TRP A 90 -24.02 19.79 -37.99
N GLN A 91 -23.87 21.06 -38.36
CA GLN A 91 -24.87 22.09 -38.09
C GLN A 91 -26.14 21.91 -38.95
N ALA A 92 -27.31 22.06 -38.34
CA ALA A 92 -28.61 21.98 -39.03
C ALA A 92 -28.92 23.26 -39.83
N ALA A 93 -29.51 23.10 -41.02
CA ALA A 93 -30.09 24.21 -41.77
C ALA A 93 -31.46 24.55 -41.17
N MET A 94 -31.57 25.72 -40.52
CA MET A 94 -32.75 26.13 -39.77
C MET A 94 -33.57 27.19 -40.50
N SER A 95 -34.89 27.00 -40.57
CA SER A 95 -35.83 28.03 -41.03
C SER A 95 -37.04 28.13 -40.09
N LYS A 96 -37.49 29.36 -39.81
CA LYS A 96 -38.60 29.63 -38.88
C LYS A 96 -39.94 29.48 -39.58
N LEU A 97 -40.87 28.72 -38.99
CA LEU A 97 -42.23 28.51 -39.50
C LEU A 97 -43.24 29.42 -38.77
N ALA A 98 -44.43 29.61 -39.35
CA ALA A 98 -45.60 30.22 -38.70
C ALA A 98 -46.60 29.10 -38.34
N PRO A 99 -47.07 28.97 -37.07
CA PRO A 99 -47.20 29.96 -35.99
C PRO A 99 -45.90 30.32 -35.24
N ARG A 100 -45.91 31.37 -34.40
CA ARG A 100 -44.75 31.74 -33.55
C ARG A 100 -44.28 30.52 -32.77
N ASN A 101 -42.97 30.23 -32.81
CA ASN A 101 -42.23 29.21 -32.05
C ASN A 101 -42.18 27.80 -32.68
N SER A 102 -42.09 27.69 -34.00
CA SER A 102 -41.76 26.44 -34.69
C SER A 102 -40.62 26.63 -35.69
N TYR A 103 -39.75 25.62 -35.79
CA TYR A 103 -38.54 25.64 -36.62
C TYR A 103 -38.47 24.38 -37.48
N MET A 104 -38.29 24.56 -38.78
CA MET A 104 -37.92 23.47 -39.69
C MET A 104 -36.40 23.32 -39.68
N LEU A 105 -35.93 22.12 -39.37
CA LEU A 105 -34.52 21.77 -39.28
C LEU A 105 -34.21 20.69 -40.32
N ASP A 106 -33.31 21.00 -41.24
CA ASP A 106 -32.89 20.11 -42.33
C ASP A 106 -31.42 19.72 -42.14
N ASN A 107 -31.13 18.42 -42.24
CA ASN A 107 -29.79 17.89 -42.10
C ASN A 107 -28.94 18.01 -43.38
N GLY A 108 -29.52 18.39 -44.53
CA GLY A 108 -28.85 18.47 -45.83
C GLY A 108 -28.60 17.11 -46.50
N HIS A 109 -29.02 16.01 -45.85
CA HIS A 109 -28.87 14.62 -46.26
C HIS A 109 -30.23 13.91 -46.44
N GLY A 110 -31.31 14.67 -46.62
CA GLY A 110 -32.66 14.13 -46.87
C GLY A 110 -33.43 13.74 -45.61
N CYS A 111 -33.13 14.37 -44.47
CA CYS A 111 -33.95 14.36 -43.26
C CYS A 111 -34.30 15.78 -42.83
N ALA A 112 -35.60 16.09 -42.79
CA ALA A 112 -36.11 17.37 -42.29
C ALA A 112 -37.23 17.16 -41.26
N VAL A 113 -37.13 17.85 -40.12
CA VAL A 113 -38.06 17.73 -38.98
C VAL A 113 -38.55 19.10 -38.53
N ASN A 114 -39.81 19.17 -38.09
CA ASN A 114 -40.39 20.37 -37.50
C ASN A 114 -40.35 20.27 -35.97
N VAL A 115 -39.68 21.23 -35.32
CA VAL A 115 -39.60 21.35 -33.86
C VAL A 115 -40.38 22.59 -33.43
N SER A 116 -41.52 22.39 -32.79
CA SER A 116 -42.25 23.44 -32.06
C SER A 116 -41.72 23.59 -30.64
N LEU A 117 -41.65 24.79 -30.06
CA LEU A 117 -41.23 24.95 -28.67
C LEU A 117 -42.45 24.88 -27.74
N PHE A 118 -42.43 24.00 -26.74
CA PHE A 118 -43.55 23.78 -25.82
C PHE A 118 -43.66 24.87 -24.74
N GLN A 119 -44.84 24.97 -24.12
CA GLN A 119 -45.05 25.84 -22.95
C GLN A 119 -44.40 25.21 -21.72
N THR A 120 -43.50 25.96 -21.08
CA THR A 120 -42.77 25.52 -19.89
C THR A 120 -43.56 25.86 -18.65
N ASN A 121 -43.81 24.88 -17.79
CA ASN A 121 -44.50 25.04 -16.51
C ASN A 121 -43.67 24.34 -15.41
N PRO A 122 -43.40 25.00 -14.26
CA PRO A 122 -42.87 26.36 -14.07
C PRO A 122 -41.65 26.34 -13.12
N PHE A 123 -40.44 26.76 -13.50
CA PHE A 123 -39.34 26.83 -12.51
C PHE A 123 -38.45 28.07 -12.50
N GLN A 124 -38.53 29.00 -13.47
CA GLN A 124 -37.92 30.34 -13.36
C GLN A 124 -38.36 31.23 -14.54
N ASN A 125 -38.11 32.54 -14.46
CA ASN A 125 -38.39 33.48 -15.56
C ASN A 125 -37.45 33.27 -16.77
N ASP A 126 -36.25 32.77 -16.52
CA ASP A 126 -35.22 32.49 -17.51
C ASP A 126 -34.80 31.02 -17.41
N THR A 127 -34.86 30.27 -18.53
CA THR A 127 -34.56 28.83 -18.55
C THR A 127 -33.93 28.39 -19.87
N SER A 128 -33.04 27.40 -19.80
CA SER A 128 -32.44 26.76 -20.98
C SER A 128 -33.34 25.63 -21.47
N LEU A 129 -33.69 25.61 -22.75
CA LEU A 129 -34.47 24.53 -23.37
C LEU A 129 -33.52 23.68 -24.21
N ILE A 130 -33.33 22.43 -23.79
CA ILE A 130 -32.44 21.46 -24.45
C ILE A 130 -33.28 20.27 -24.88
N LEU A 131 -33.15 19.89 -26.14
CA LEU A 131 -33.87 18.79 -26.76
C LEU A 131 -32.89 17.80 -27.39
N TYR A 132 -33.20 16.52 -27.21
CA TYR A 132 -32.62 15.41 -27.95
C TYR A 132 -33.75 14.73 -28.72
N VAL A 133 -33.62 14.66 -30.04
CA VAL A 133 -34.62 14.07 -30.94
C VAL A 133 -33.97 12.91 -31.68
N GLY A 134 -34.23 11.69 -31.21
CA GLY A 134 -33.77 10.48 -31.88
C GLY A 134 -34.68 10.04 -33.02
N TYR A 135 -34.31 8.94 -33.69
CA TYR A 135 -35.01 8.50 -34.89
C TYR A 135 -36.43 7.98 -34.61
N TYR A 136 -36.60 7.01 -33.72
CA TYR A 136 -37.82 6.21 -33.60
C TYR A 136 -39.03 6.95 -33.01
N GLU A 137 -40.21 6.72 -33.60
CA GLU A 137 -41.50 7.21 -33.08
C GLU A 137 -41.97 6.39 -31.86
N SER A 138 -42.57 7.07 -30.88
CA SER A 138 -43.22 6.44 -29.73
C SER A 138 -44.32 7.33 -29.17
N ALA A 139 -45.38 6.74 -28.61
CA ALA A 139 -46.49 7.47 -27.97
C ALA A 139 -46.08 8.31 -26.74
N ILE A 140 -44.83 8.19 -26.28
CA ILE A 140 -44.26 8.89 -25.13
C ILE A 140 -43.47 10.12 -25.57
N LEU A 141 -43.08 10.19 -26.85
CA LEU A 141 -42.26 11.27 -27.38
C LEU A 141 -43.11 12.28 -28.14
N ASP A 142 -42.86 13.57 -27.90
CA ASP A 142 -43.44 14.67 -28.68
C ASP A 142 -42.65 14.93 -29.99
N TYR A 143 -41.38 14.54 -30.06
CA TYR A 143 -40.50 14.74 -31.22
C TYR A 143 -39.73 13.46 -31.55
N TYR A 144 -39.63 13.17 -32.85
CA TYR A 144 -38.88 12.05 -33.42
C TYR A 144 -38.49 12.39 -34.87
N LEU A 145 -37.50 11.71 -35.44
CA LEU A 145 -37.10 11.92 -36.85
C LEU A 145 -37.85 11.00 -37.83
N GLU A 146 -38.33 9.84 -37.39
CA GLU A 146 -39.03 8.86 -38.22
C GLU A 146 -40.25 9.51 -38.88
N GLY A 147 -40.26 9.56 -40.21
CA GLY A 147 -41.33 10.26 -40.91
C GLY A 147 -41.11 10.31 -42.41
N PRO A 148 -42.07 10.88 -43.16
CA PRO A 148 -42.01 10.92 -44.63
C PRO A 148 -40.83 11.73 -45.16
N HIS A 149 -40.25 12.59 -44.33
CA HIS A 149 -39.15 13.47 -44.69
C HIS A 149 -37.78 12.98 -44.22
N CYS A 150 -37.68 11.82 -43.57
CA CYS A 150 -36.43 11.21 -43.10
C CYS A 150 -36.42 9.71 -43.40
N SER A 151 -35.50 9.26 -44.25
CA SER A 151 -35.42 7.85 -44.68
C SER A 151 -34.86 6.91 -43.59
N THR A 152 -35.00 5.59 -43.80
CA THR A 152 -34.40 4.55 -42.93
C THR A 152 -32.87 4.56 -42.93
N ASN A 153 -32.22 5.30 -43.84
CA ASN A 153 -30.76 5.47 -43.80
C ASN A 153 -30.32 6.39 -42.64
N SER A 154 -31.25 7.12 -42.02
CA SER A 154 -30.99 8.03 -40.90
C SER A 154 -31.26 7.41 -39.53
N THR A 155 -31.40 6.08 -39.42
CA THR A 155 -31.75 5.41 -38.15
C THR A 155 -30.74 5.61 -37.02
N ASN A 156 -29.47 5.88 -37.37
CA ASN A 156 -28.39 6.18 -36.42
C ASN A 156 -28.16 7.70 -36.27
N GLN A 157 -29.02 8.53 -36.84
CA GLN A 157 -28.95 9.98 -36.71
C GLN A 157 -29.86 10.46 -35.58
N PHE A 158 -29.44 11.52 -34.90
CA PHE A 158 -30.24 12.25 -33.93
C PHE A 158 -30.00 13.75 -34.08
N LEU A 159 -30.97 14.55 -33.63
CA LEU A 159 -30.90 16.00 -33.62
C LEU A 159 -30.77 16.50 -32.18
N THR A 160 -29.82 17.40 -31.96
CA THR A 160 -29.69 18.17 -30.72
C THR A 160 -30.15 19.60 -30.98
N PHE A 161 -30.93 20.16 -30.05
CA PHE A 161 -31.47 21.51 -30.19
C PHE A 161 -31.42 22.25 -28.86
N TYR A 162 -31.00 23.51 -28.90
CA TYR A 162 -30.96 24.42 -27.78
C TYR A 162 -31.69 25.72 -28.11
N ALA A 163 -32.42 26.26 -27.13
CA ALA A 163 -32.91 27.63 -27.13
C ALA A 163 -32.88 28.20 -25.71
N TYR A 164 -32.59 29.49 -25.59
CA TYR A 164 -32.72 30.21 -24.32
C TYR A 164 -34.09 30.89 -24.24
N ARG A 165 -34.84 30.67 -23.17
CA ARG A 165 -36.16 31.27 -22.96
C ARG A 165 -36.10 32.34 -21.88
N SER A 166 -36.66 33.51 -22.18
CA SER A 166 -36.85 34.61 -21.24
C SER A 166 -38.25 35.22 -21.37
N LYS A 167 -38.65 36.02 -20.39
CA LYS A 167 -39.91 36.78 -20.40
C LYS A 167 -39.66 38.24 -20.74
N ASP A 168 -40.45 38.79 -21.65
CA ASP A 168 -40.42 40.21 -21.95
C ASP A 168 -41.11 41.04 -20.85
N GLU A 169 -41.03 42.37 -20.96
CA GLU A 169 -41.66 43.31 -20.01
C GLU A 169 -43.18 43.15 -19.89
N GLN A 170 -43.82 42.49 -20.86
CA GLN A 170 -45.26 42.20 -20.90
C GLN A 170 -45.59 40.80 -20.37
N GLY A 171 -44.59 40.05 -19.89
CA GLY A 171 -44.73 38.70 -19.38
C GLY A 171 -44.90 37.63 -20.47
N MET A 172 -44.69 37.98 -21.74
CA MET A 172 -44.71 37.03 -22.85
C MET A 172 -43.34 36.34 -22.97
N ASN A 173 -43.37 35.02 -23.16
CA ASN A 173 -42.14 34.26 -23.38
C ASN A 173 -41.59 34.54 -24.79
N TYR A 174 -40.28 34.76 -24.90
CA TYR A 174 -39.55 34.81 -26.16
C TYR A 174 -38.27 33.95 -26.07
N GLU A 175 -37.86 33.41 -27.21
CA GLU A 175 -36.70 32.52 -27.31
C GLU A 175 -35.56 33.15 -28.12
N THR A 176 -34.33 33.06 -27.60
CA THR A 176 -33.09 33.58 -28.21
C THR A 176 -32.00 32.49 -28.22
N ASN A 177 -30.84 32.80 -28.82
CA ASN A 177 -29.64 31.94 -28.85
C ASN A 177 -29.95 30.49 -29.27
N ILE A 178 -30.55 30.32 -30.45
CA ILE A 178 -30.98 29.01 -30.94
C ILE A 178 -29.84 28.34 -31.70
N THR A 179 -29.54 27.09 -31.33
CA THR A 179 -28.50 26.27 -31.93
C THR A 179 -29.04 24.86 -32.16
N ALA A 180 -28.74 24.27 -33.32
CA ALA A 180 -29.18 22.93 -33.67
C ALA A 180 -28.12 22.20 -34.51
N SER A 181 -27.85 20.95 -34.15
CA SER A 181 -26.88 20.08 -34.86
C SER A 181 -27.48 18.68 -35.06
N PHE A 182 -27.25 18.09 -36.22
CA PHE A 182 -27.49 16.67 -36.46
C PHE A 182 -26.21 15.90 -36.17
N CYS A 183 -26.35 14.71 -35.61
CA CYS A 183 -25.24 13.82 -35.30
C CYS A 183 -25.53 12.41 -35.80
N GLU A 184 -24.52 11.69 -36.29
CA GLU A 184 -24.61 10.30 -36.73
C GLU A 184 -23.64 9.40 -35.96
N ALA A 185 -24.16 8.30 -35.41
CA ALA A 185 -23.38 7.34 -34.66
C ALA A 185 -22.86 6.18 -35.52
N SER A 186 -21.58 5.83 -35.34
CA SER A 186 -20.92 4.68 -35.96
C SER A 186 -20.26 3.79 -34.90
N PHE A 187 -20.61 2.50 -34.93
CA PHE A 187 -20.15 1.51 -33.94
C PHE A 187 -18.98 0.69 -34.48
N TYR A 188 -17.98 0.43 -33.63
CA TYR A 188 -16.75 -0.22 -34.02
C TYR A 188 -16.27 -1.26 -33.02
N LYS A 189 -15.57 -2.26 -33.53
CA LYS A 189 -14.86 -3.30 -32.80
C LYS A 189 -13.38 -3.27 -33.17
N GLN A 190 -12.51 -3.40 -32.20
CA GLN A 190 -11.06 -3.45 -32.42
C GLN A 190 -10.37 -4.41 -31.44
N PRO A 191 -9.51 -5.33 -31.89
CA PRO A 191 -8.70 -6.13 -30.98
C PRO A 191 -7.59 -5.26 -30.38
N VAL A 192 -7.50 -5.26 -29.05
CA VAL A 192 -6.55 -4.47 -28.26
C VAL A 192 -5.85 -5.34 -27.22
N THR A 193 -4.62 -4.99 -26.86
CA THR A 193 -3.97 -5.48 -25.64
C THR A 193 -4.32 -4.51 -24.52
N ALA A 194 -5.07 -4.96 -23.52
CA ALA A 194 -5.53 -4.11 -22.42
C ALA A 194 -5.11 -4.68 -21.07
N THR A 195 -4.80 -3.80 -20.12
CA THR A 195 -4.51 -4.19 -18.74
C THR A 195 -5.65 -3.77 -17.82
N VAL A 196 -6.15 -4.74 -17.05
CA VAL A 196 -7.21 -4.56 -16.07
C VAL A 196 -6.71 -4.89 -14.67
N SER A 197 -7.25 -4.22 -13.65
CA SER A 197 -7.05 -4.62 -12.26
C SER A 197 -7.71 -5.97 -12.01
N ALA A 198 -6.98 -6.93 -11.41
CA ALA A 198 -7.52 -8.26 -11.14
C ALA A 198 -8.67 -8.24 -10.11
N GLU A 199 -8.62 -7.29 -9.18
CA GLU A 199 -9.60 -7.15 -8.08
C GLU A 199 -10.89 -6.47 -8.54
N SER A 200 -10.77 -5.37 -9.29
CA SER A 200 -11.93 -4.54 -9.68
C SER A 200 -12.40 -4.78 -11.11
N GLY A 201 -11.61 -5.46 -11.95
CA GLY A 201 -11.86 -5.59 -13.39
C GLY A 201 -11.75 -4.28 -14.16
N ARG A 202 -11.31 -3.17 -13.53
CA ARG A 202 -11.26 -1.85 -14.18
C ARG A 202 -10.08 -1.74 -15.16
N PRO A 203 -10.30 -1.23 -16.37
CA PRO A 203 -9.23 -0.92 -17.31
C PRO A 203 -8.31 0.20 -16.80
N LEU A 204 -7.00 0.05 -17.01
CA LEU A 204 -6.04 1.14 -16.82
C LEU A 204 -5.99 1.97 -18.12
N ASN A 205 -6.40 3.24 -18.08
CA ASN A 205 -6.59 4.10 -19.25
C ASN A 205 -5.37 4.14 -20.20
N ASP A 206 -4.15 4.22 -19.66
CA ASP A 206 -2.91 4.32 -20.46
C ASP A 206 -2.39 2.97 -20.98
N SER A 207 -3.09 1.87 -20.71
CA SER A 207 -2.59 0.51 -20.96
C SER A 207 -3.15 -0.15 -22.23
N VAL A 208 -4.10 0.50 -22.90
CA VAL A 208 -4.79 -0.08 -24.07
C VAL A 208 -3.98 0.21 -25.33
N VAL A 209 -3.50 -0.84 -25.98
CA VAL A 209 -2.70 -0.76 -27.21
C VAL A 209 -3.39 -1.53 -28.33
N ALA A 210 -3.61 -0.89 -29.49
CA ALA A 210 -4.20 -1.54 -30.65
C ALA A 210 -3.38 -2.75 -31.10
N ALA A 211 -4.03 -3.92 -31.19
CA ALA A 211 -3.41 -5.16 -31.67
C ALA A 211 -3.78 -5.47 -33.13
N GLY A 212 -4.85 -4.88 -33.66
CA GLY A 212 -5.30 -5.04 -35.03
C GLY A 212 -6.13 -3.86 -35.57
N PRO A 213 -6.65 -3.99 -36.81
CA PRO A 213 -7.43 -2.93 -37.44
C PRO A 213 -8.75 -2.69 -36.71
N LYS A 214 -9.23 -1.46 -36.76
CA LYS A 214 -10.56 -1.08 -36.28
C LYS A 214 -11.58 -1.41 -37.37
N GLU A 215 -12.57 -2.21 -37.04
CA GLU A 215 -13.62 -2.69 -37.96
C GLU A 215 -14.98 -2.12 -37.54
N ARG A 216 -15.81 -1.74 -38.51
CA ARG A 216 -17.18 -1.28 -38.25
C ARG A 216 -18.06 -2.48 -37.92
N LEU A 217 -18.81 -2.41 -36.83
CA LEU A 217 -19.75 -3.46 -36.46
C LEU A 217 -20.85 -3.58 -37.50
N SER A 218 -21.07 -4.80 -37.98
CA SER A 218 -22.16 -5.07 -38.92
C SER A 218 -23.50 -5.15 -38.20
N GLU A 219 -24.60 -4.93 -38.94
CA GLU A 219 -25.98 -5.12 -38.43
C GLU A 219 -26.24 -6.56 -37.94
N ASN A 220 -25.40 -7.52 -38.35
CA ASN A 220 -25.47 -8.92 -37.93
C ASN A 220 -24.82 -9.19 -36.56
N GLU A 221 -23.97 -8.29 -36.07
CA GLU A 221 -23.20 -8.46 -34.83
C GLU A 221 -23.78 -7.64 -33.67
N PHE A 222 -24.27 -6.44 -33.95
CA PHE A 222 -24.82 -5.54 -32.95
C PHE A 222 -26.18 -4.99 -33.40
N ASN A 223 -27.19 -5.12 -32.53
CA ASN A 223 -28.53 -4.60 -32.78
C ASN A 223 -28.59 -3.08 -32.54
N SER A 224 -28.09 -2.31 -33.50
CA SER A 224 -28.12 -0.84 -33.46
C SER A 224 -29.54 -0.27 -33.39
N THR A 225 -30.53 -0.97 -33.93
CA THR A 225 -31.95 -0.58 -33.84
C THR A 225 -32.44 -0.56 -32.40
N ALA A 226 -32.20 -1.64 -31.64
CA ALA A 226 -32.60 -1.71 -30.22
C ALA A 226 -31.89 -0.65 -29.38
N PHE A 227 -30.60 -0.41 -29.66
CA PHE A 227 -29.81 0.62 -28.98
C PHE A 227 -30.28 2.05 -29.32
N GLY A 228 -30.54 2.34 -30.59
CA GLY A 228 -31.09 3.62 -31.04
C GLY A 228 -32.48 3.89 -30.47
N TYR A 229 -33.31 2.85 -30.31
CA TYR A 229 -34.63 2.96 -29.70
C TYR A 229 -34.54 3.31 -28.21
N ILE A 230 -33.75 2.59 -27.41
CA ILE A 230 -33.64 2.85 -25.97
C ILE A 230 -33.03 4.22 -25.67
N THR A 231 -32.05 4.67 -26.47
CA THR A 231 -31.44 6.01 -26.34
C THR A 231 -32.38 7.14 -26.78
N SER A 232 -33.26 6.88 -27.75
CA SER A 232 -34.28 7.83 -28.21
C SER A 232 -35.45 7.96 -27.25
N VAL A 233 -36.07 6.84 -26.90
CA VAL A 233 -37.34 6.81 -26.16
C VAL A 233 -37.12 6.80 -24.64
N GLY A 234 -35.99 6.28 -24.16
CA GLY A 234 -35.75 6.08 -22.73
C GLY A 234 -36.46 4.89 -22.11
N MET A 235 -37.10 4.06 -22.93
CA MET A 235 -37.65 2.76 -22.55
C MET A 235 -37.58 1.80 -23.75
N PRO A 236 -37.51 0.48 -23.51
CA PRO A 236 -37.49 -0.49 -24.60
C PRO A 236 -38.88 -0.62 -25.24
N PRO A 237 -38.98 -1.17 -26.47
CA PRO A 237 -40.27 -1.45 -27.08
C PRO A 237 -41.07 -2.46 -26.25
N ILE A 238 -42.40 -2.37 -26.32
CA ILE A 238 -43.33 -3.22 -25.56
C ILE A 238 -43.10 -4.68 -25.99
N THR A 239 -42.51 -5.47 -25.11
CA THR A 239 -42.38 -6.93 -25.27
C THR A 239 -42.84 -7.62 -23.97
N PRO A 240 -43.39 -8.84 -24.03
CA PRO A 240 -44.18 -9.38 -22.93
C PRO A 240 -43.39 -9.89 -21.71
N THR A 241 -42.06 -9.88 -21.70
CA THR A 241 -41.25 -10.55 -20.67
C THR A 241 -40.09 -9.68 -20.15
N ARG A 242 -40.39 -8.65 -19.35
CA ARG A 242 -39.37 -7.86 -18.63
C ARG A 242 -39.85 -7.50 -17.22
N ASP A 243 -38.90 -7.45 -16.30
CA ASP A 243 -39.13 -6.92 -14.96
C ASP A 243 -39.49 -5.43 -15.01
N TYR A 244 -40.28 -4.93 -14.07
CA TYR A 244 -40.81 -3.56 -14.09
C TYR A 244 -39.74 -2.48 -14.34
N PRO A 245 -38.63 -2.40 -13.57
CA PRO A 245 -37.61 -1.37 -13.80
C PRO A 245 -36.89 -1.47 -15.15
N ALA A 246 -36.88 -2.66 -15.76
CA ALA A 246 -36.33 -2.86 -17.10
C ALA A 246 -37.32 -2.46 -18.20
N ALA A 247 -38.60 -2.28 -17.88
CA ALA A 247 -39.68 -1.98 -18.84
C ALA A 247 -40.26 -0.57 -18.69
N THR A 248 -39.81 0.22 -17.71
CA THR A 248 -40.28 1.58 -17.44
C THR A 248 -39.48 2.64 -18.16
N THR A 249 -40.07 3.82 -18.32
CA THR A 249 -39.35 5.02 -18.74
C THR A 249 -38.33 5.42 -17.69
N PHE A 250 -37.12 5.74 -18.14
CA PHE A 250 -36.09 6.33 -17.30
C PHE A 250 -36.43 7.81 -17.00
N GLU A 251 -36.68 8.12 -15.72
CA GLU A 251 -37.15 9.44 -15.27
C GLU A 251 -36.27 10.03 -14.15
N PRO A 252 -35.02 10.46 -14.43
CA PRO A 252 -34.08 10.99 -13.42
C PRO A 252 -34.32 12.48 -13.09
N TRP A 253 -35.52 12.84 -12.65
CA TRP A 253 -35.86 14.24 -12.39
C TRP A 253 -35.11 14.85 -11.19
N GLY A 254 -34.63 14.03 -10.26
CA GLY A 254 -33.97 14.48 -9.03
C GLY A 254 -32.72 15.31 -9.30
N SER A 255 -31.77 14.79 -10.08
CA SER A 255 -30.51 15.50 -10.36
C SER A 255 -30.67 16.78 -11.19
N LEU A 256 -31.72 16.91 -12.00
CA LEU A 256 -31.98 18.14 -12.77
C LEU A 256 -32.54 19.28 -11.92
N SER A 257 -32.84 19.03 -10.64
CA SER A 257 -33.43 20.04 -9.77
C SER A 257 -32.56 21.28 -9.57
N GLY A 258 -31.23 21.11 -9.54
CA GLY A 258 -30.27 22.21 -9.44
C GLY A 258 -30.05 22.98 -10.74
N GLU A 259 -30.54 22.45 -11.86
CA GLU A 259 -30.26 22.99 -13.19
C GLU A 259 -31.37 23.91 -13.70
N ASN A 260 -31.00 25.05 -14.29
CA ASN A 260 -31.94 26.02 -14.86
C ASN A 260 -32.46 25.58 -16.24
N ILE A 261 -33.17 24.45 -16.28
CA ILE A 261 -33.62 23.80 -17.51
C ILE A 261 -35.16 23.72 -17.58
N ALA A 262 -35.67 23.93 -18.78
CA ALA A 262 -37.07 23.76 -19.12
C ALA A 262 -37.48 22.28 -19.16
N GLY A 263 -38.47 21.89 -18.35
CA GLY A 263 -39.10 20.56 -18.43
C GLY A 263 -40.29 20.52 -19.40
N PRO A 264 -40.62 19.35 -19.98
CA PRO A 264 -39.98 18.04 -19.76
C PRO A 264 -38.63 17.89 -20.49
N THR A 265 -37.66 17.26 -19.85
CA THR A 265 -36.37 16.86 -20.44
C THR A 265 -36.38 15.39 -20.83
N MET A 266 -35.68 15.06 -21.91
CA MET A 266 -35.50 13.68 -22.36
C MET A 266 -34.36 13.00 -21.58
N PRO A 267 -34.42 11.66 -21.38
CA PRO A 267 -33.34 10.82 -20.82
C PRO A 267 -31.93 11.19 -21.24
N MET A 268 -31.70 11.36 -22.55
CA MET A 268 -30.38 11.71 -23.07
C MET A 268 -29.89 13.09 -22.63
N VAL A 269 -30.81 14.06 -22.47
CA VAL A 269 -30.47 15.41 -22.01
C VAL A 269 -29.96 15.34 -20.58
N ASN A 270 -30.62 14.56 -19.72
CA ASN A 270 -30.19 14.35 -18.34
C ASN A 270 -28.76 13.77 -18.26
N LEU A 271 -28.47 12.73 -19.03
CA LEU A 271 -27.16 12.09 -19.03
C LEU A 271 -26.07 12.98 -19.62
N ALA A 272 -26.38 13.73 -20.69
CA ALA A 272 -25.46 14.69 -21.29
C ALA A 272 -25.06 15.81 -20.34
N LEU A 273 -25.99 16.29 -19.51
CA LEU A 273 -25.70 17.30 -18.49
C LEU A 273 -24.89 16.74 -17.34
N GLY A 274 -25.24 15.56 -16.82
CA GLY A 274 -24.49 14.94 -15.71
C GLY A 274 -23.05 14.59 -16.07
N LEU A 275 -22.79 14.24 -17.33
CA LEU A 275 -21.44 13.94 -17.84
C LEU A 275 -20.69 15.19 -18.32
N SER A 276 -21.29 16.37 -18.23
CA SER A 276 -20.72 17.64 -18.66
C SER A 276 -20.32 18.49 -17.45
N ASP A 277 -19.09 19.01 -17.45
CA ASP A 277 -18.66 20.01 -16.47
C ASP A 277 -19.27 21.40 -16.75
N ASP A 278 -19.80 21.61 -17.96
CA ASP A 278 -20.38 22.87 -18.41
C ASP A 278 -21.87 22.98 -18.00
N PRO A 279 -22.32 24.13 -17.45
CA PRO A 279 -23.72 24.33 -17.06
C PRO A 279 -24.64 24.40 -18.28
N ALA A 280 -25.94 24.16 -18.07
CA ALA A 280 -26.93 24.08 -19.15
C ALA A 280 -26.95 25.28 -20.13
N ILE A 281 -26.64 26.50 -19.67
CA ILE A 281 -26.62 27.70 -20.52
C ILE A 281 -25.50 27.68 -21.57
N GLU A 282 -24.40 26.98 -21.31
CA GLU A 282 -23.26 26.90 -22.24
C GLU A 282 -23.55 26.01 -23.45
N PHE A 283 -24.62 25.20 -23.40
CA PHE A 283 -25.10 24.39 -24.52
C PHE A 283 -25.61 25.26 -25.68
N GLN A 284 -25.73 26.58 -25.52
CA GLN A 284 -25.92 27.49 -26.65
C GLN A 284 -24.80 27.38 -27.70
N HIS A 285 -23.59 26.96 -27.29
CA HIS A 285 -22.46 26.73 -28.19
C HIS A 285 -22.50 25.29 -28.75
N ALA A 286 -22.54 25.16 -30.08
CA ALA A 286 -22.61 23.86 -30.75
C ALA A 286 -21.51 22.88 -30.30
N ALA A 287 -20.26 23.34 -30.16
CA ALA A 287 -19.15 22.49 -29.75
C ALA A 287 -19.26 21.94 -28.31
N VAL A 288 -19.96 22.64 -27.41
CA VAL A 288 -20.22 22.15 -26.04
C VAL A 288 -21.31 21.10 -26.08
N MET A 289 -22.42 21.40 -26.77
CA MET A 289 -23.54 20.48 -26.98
C MET A 289 -23.10 19.17 -27.64
N GLU A 290 -22.35 19.26 -28.75
CA GLU A 290 -21.82 18.11 -29.48
C GLU A 290 -20.92 17.24 -28.61
N ARG A 291 -20.03 17.85 -27.82
CA ARG A 291 -19.18 17.13 -26.87
C ARG A 291 -20.00 16.41 -25.80
N ALA A 292 -20.94 17.11 -25.16
CA ALA A 292 -21.76 16.56 -24.08
C ALA A 292 -22.61 15.37 -24.54
N PHE A 293 -23.32 15.50 -25.68
CA PHE A 293 -24.09 14.40 -26.24
C PHE A 293 -23.22 13.25 -26.76
N THR A 294 -22.05 13.54 -27.34
CA THR A 294 -21.09 12.49 -27.74
C THR A 294 -20.61 11.70 -26.54
N THR A 295 -20.23 12.37 -25.44
CA THR A 295 -19.82 11.71 -24.20
C THR A 295 -20.95 10.86 -23.63
N ALA A 296 -22.17 11.38 -23.56
CA ALA A 296 -23.31 10.60 -23.08
C ALA A 296 -23.63 9.38 -23.96
N TYR A 297 -23.57 9.54 -25.29
CA TYR A 297 -23.79 8.43 -26.22
C TYR A 297 -22.74 7.33 -26.07
N LYS A 298 -21.47 7.70 -25.89
CA LYS A 298 -20.36 6.77 -25.58
C LYS A 298 -20.55 6.04 -24.26
N THR A 299 -20.90 6.77 -23.20
CA THR A 299 -21.11 6.19 -21.86
C THR A 299 -22.28 5.19 -21.85
N ILE A 300 -23.37 5.49 -22.57
CA ILE A 300 -24.50 4.55 -22.68
C ILE A 300 -24.10 3.34 -23.52
N PHE A 301 -23.35 3.53 -24.61
CA PHE A 301 -22.88 2.42 -25.44
C PHE A 301 -21.95 1.50 -24.66
N SER A 302 -21.01 2.04 -23.89
CA SER A 302 -20.09 1.23 -23.07
C SER A 302 -20.84 0.47 -21.97
N ALA A 303 -21.80 1.11 -21.29
CA ALA A 303 -22.69 0.47 -20.32
C ALA A 303 -23.53 -0.66 -20.97
N ALA A 304 -24.08 -0.40 -22.16
CA ALA A 304 -24.87 -1.36 -22.93
C ALA A 304 -24.06 -2.62 -23.27
N ILE A 305 -22.83 -2.46 -23.77
CA ILE A 305 -21.96 -3.59 -24.08
C ILE A 305 -21.66 -4.41 -22.82
N SER A 306 -21.39 -3.75 -21.69
CA SER A 306 -21.16 -4.43 -20.40
C SER A 306 -22.33 -5.32 -20.00
N GLN A 307 -23.55 -4.80 -20.10
CA GLN A 307 -24.78 -5.53 -19.79
C GLN A 307 -25.10 -6.65 -20.79
N LEU A 308 -24.77 -6.45 -22.06
CA LEU A 308 -24.95 -7.47 -23.10
C LEU A 308 -23.95 -8.62 -22.99
N THR A 309 -22.90 -8.52 -22.17
CA THR A 309 -21.91 -9.60 -22.07
C THR A 309 -22.52 -10.86 -21.45
N SER A 310 -22.57 -11.94 -22.24
CA SER A 310 -23.16 -13.23 -21.84
C SER A 310 -22.11 -14.33 -21.84
N LYS A 311 -22.33 -15.39 -21.06
CA LYS A 311 -21.37 -16.50 -20.94
C LYS A 311 -21.21 -17.23 -22.28
N ALA A 312 -20.00 -17.23 -22.82
CA ALA A 312 -19.63 -17.94 -24.04
C ALA A 312 -19.75 -19.46 -23.84
N ARG A 313 -20.27 -20.16 -24.85
CA ARG A 313 -20.37 -21.64 -24.85
C ARG A 313 -18.99 -22.30 -24.92
N ASP A 314 -18.09 -21.72 -25.72
CA ASP A 314 -16.71 -22.17 -25.88
C ASP A 314 -15.77 -21.02 -25.51
N PRO A 315 -15.09 -21.08 -24.35
CA PRO A 315 -14.20 -20.00 -23.94
C PRO A 315 -12.97 -19.93 -24.84
N GLN A 316 -12.68 -18.74 -25.35
CA GLN A 316 -11.52 -18.54 -26.21
C GLN A 316 -10.26 -18.43 -25.35
N GLN A 317 -9.33 -19.37 -25.54
CA GLN A 317 -8.03 -19.33 -24.88
C GLN A 317 -7.11 -18.33 -25.56
N MET A 318 -6.41 -17.55 -24.74
CA MET A 318 -5.51 -16.50 -25.18
C MET A 318 -4.31 -16.42 -24.25
N THR A 319 -3.16 -16.00 -24.79
CA THR A 319 -1.97 -15.80 -23.98
C THR A 319 -2.07 -14.43 -23.30
N GLY A 320 -2.09 -14.43 -21.97
CA GLY A 320 -2.06 -13.21 -21.16
C GLY A 320 -0.84 -13.15 -20.26
N LYS A 321 -0.72 -12.04 -19.54
CA LYS A 321 0.32 -11.78 -18.56
C LYS A 321 -0.34 -11.29 -17.28
N THR A 322 0.08 -11.81 -16.15
CA THR A 322 -0.16 -11.15 -14.86
C THR A 322 1.08 -10.35 -14.50
N THR A 323 0.86 -9.13 -14.02
CA THR A 323 1.91 -8.28 -13.46
C THR A 323 1.57 -7.96 -12.01
N TYR A 324 2.49 -8.29 -11.11
CA TYR A 324 2.38 -7.96 -9.69
C TYR A 324 3.77 -7.60 -9.14
N ALA A 325 3.81 -6.78 -8.10
CA ALA A 325 5.07 -6.42 -7.44
C ALA A 325 5.39 -7.42 -6.31
N LEU A 326 6.62 -7.97 -6.30
CA LEU A 326 7.17 -8.64 -5.13
C LEU A 326 8.40 -7.88 -4.65
N TYR A 327 8.63 -7.88 -3.35
CA TYR A 327 9.82 -7.29 -2.75
C TYR A 327 10.95 -8.33 -2.76
N GLY A 328 12.01 -8.05 -3.50
CA GLY A 328 13.13 -8.96 -3.70
C GLY A 328 14.49 -8.29 -3.47
N VAL A 329 15.50 -9.12 -3.17
CA VAL A 329 16.89 -8.68 -2.98
C VAL A 329 17.53 -8.41 -4.35
N VAL A 330 17.76 -7.15 -4.68
CA VAL A 330 18.40 -6.72 -5.93
C VAL A 330 19.89 -6.45 -5.67
N VAL A 331 20.74 -6.94 -6.56
CA VAL A 331 22.20 -6.72 -6.54
C VAL A 331 22.59 -5.82 -7.71
N SER A 332 23.31 -4.73 -7.43
CA SER A 332 23.81 -3.84 -8.47
C SER A 332 24.85 -4.54 -9.35
N ARG A 333 24.63 -4.54 -10.67
CA ARG A 333 25.51 -5.22 -11.63
C ARG A 333 26.89 -4.59 -11.70
N THR A 334 26.98 -3.26 -11.60
CA THR A 334 28.25 -2.53 -11.63
C THR A 334 29.11 -2.89 -10.43
N ILE A 335 28.51 -2.88 -9.23
CA ILE A 335 29.22 -3.22 -8.00
C ILE A 335 29.60 -4.72 -8.00
N SER A 336 28.70 -5.61 -8.44
CA SER A 336 29.02 -7.04 -8.58
C SER A 336 30.22 -7.27 -9.50
N ALA A 337 30.26 -6.61 -10.66
CA ALA A 337 31.36 -6.75 -11.62
C ALA A 337 32.71 -6.28 -11.05
N ILE A 338 32.72 -5.19 -10.27
CA ILE A 338 33.92 -4.69 -9.59
C ILE A 338 34.42 -5.71 -8.55
N VAL A 339 33.51 -6.25 -7.73
CA VAL A 339 33.85 -7.25 -6.71
C VAL A 339 34.34 -8.55 -7.35
N GLU A 340 33.67 -9.03 -8.40
CA GLU A 340 34.11 -10.19 -9.19
C GLU A 340 35.52 -9.97 -9.77
N GLY A 341 35.78 -8.80 -10.35
CA GLY A 341 37.11 -8.45 -10.89
C GLY A 341 38.20 -8.42 -9.81
N LEU A 342 37.92 -7.86 -8.63
CA LEU A 342 38.84 -7.86 -7.50
C LEU A 342 39.11 -9.27 -6.97
N LEU A 343 38.09 -10.13 -6.95
CA LEU A 343 38.22 -11.52 -6.50
C LEU A 343 39.07 -12.33 -7.47
N VAL A 344 38.90 -12.14 -8.79
CA VAL A 344 39.77 -12.74 -9.81
C VAL A 344 41.22 -12.25 -9.64
N LEU A 345 41.44 -10.94 -9.45
CA LEU A 345 42.78 -10.40 -9.18
C LEU A 345 43.41 -11.04 -7.94
N LEU A 346 42.65 -11.20 -6.86
CA LEU A 346 43.10 -11.87 -5.63
C LEU A 346 43.51 -13.33 -5.90
N VAL A 347 42.74 -14.07 -6.70
CA VAL A 347 43.09 -15.44 -7.10
C VAL A 347 44.41 -15.45 -7.88
N PHE A 348 44.62 -14.52 -8.80
CA PHE A 348 45.90 -14.40 -9.52
C PHE A 348 47.08 -14.07 -8.59
N LEU A 349 46.90 -13.14 -7.65
CA LEU A 349 47.93 -12.78 -6.68
C LEU A 349 48.26 -13.95 -5.74
N MET A 350 47.25 -14.67 -5.25
CA MET A 350 47.44 -15.88 -4.43
C MET A 350 48.10 -17.01 -5.22
N GLY A 351 47.71 -17.19 -6.49
CA GLY A 351 48.36 -18.13 -7.39
C GLY A 351 49.85 -17.78 -7.61
N GLY A 352 50.16 -16.49 -7.77
CA GLY A 352 51.53 -15.98 -7.88
C GLY A 352 52.36 -16.22 -6.61
N THR A 353 51.81 -15.94 -5.42
CA THR A 353 52.51 -16.19 -4.15
C THR A 353 52.70 -17.69 -3.89
N LEU A 354 51.71 -18.52 -4.22
CA LEU A 354 51.85 -19.98 -4.13
C LEU A 354 52.90 -20.50 -5.13
N TYR A 355 52.87 -20.03 -6.37
CA TYR A 355 53.84 -20.43 -7.39
C TYR A 355 55.28 -20.06 -7.01
N THR A 356 55.50 -18.85 -6.51
CA THR A 356 56.82 -18.41 -6.04
C THR A 356 57.27 -19.20 -4.82
N SER A 357 56.40 -19.39 -3.83
CA SER A 357 56.73 -20.15 -2.60
C SER A 357 57.07 -21.62 -2.86
N VAL A 358 56.36 -22.29 -3.78
CA VAL A 358 56.67 -23.68 -4.17
C VAL A 358 57.99 -23.79 -4.94
N ARG A 359 58.36 -22.78 -5.74
CA ARG A 359 59.63 -22.78 -6.49
C ARG A 359 60.86 -22.40 -5.67
N THR A 360 60.70 -21.71 -4.55
CA THR A 360 61.83 -21.34 -3.68
C THR A 360 62.35 -22.53 -2.89
N LYS A 361 63.63 -22.89 -3.06
CA LYS A 361 64.29 -23.93 -2.24
C LYS A 361 64.56 -23.38 -0.84
N SER A 362 63.90 -23.94 0.18
CA SER A 362 64.17 -23.62 1.59
C SER A 362 65.31 -24.48 2.14
N LYS A 363 66.31 -23.86 2.75
CA LYS A 363 67.39 -24.55 3.50
C LYS A 363 67.08 -24.68 5.00
N LEU A 364 65.85 -24.39 5.44
CA LEU A 364 65.43 -24.46 6.85
C LEU A 364 65.09 -25.91 7.24
N VAL A 365 65.71 -26.42 8.30
CA VAL A 365 65.49 -27.78 8.85
C VAL A 365 64.30 -27.80 9.82
N SER A 366 63.92 -26.66 10.40
CA SER A 366 62.78 -26.53 11.32
C SER A 366 62.15 -25.14 11.28
N ASP A 367 60.97 -25.00 11.89
CA ASP A 367 60.21 -23.76 11.97
C ASP A 367 60.99 -22.64 12.70
N PRO A 368 61.36 -21.53 12.02
CA PRO A 368 62.15 -20.45 12.60
C PRO A 368 61.37 -19.54 13.57
N ALA A 369 60.07 -19.80 13.78
CA ALA A 369 59.20 -18.97 14.61
C ALA A 369 59.55 -18.96 16.11
N THR A 370 60.34 -19.93 16.58
CA THR A 370 60.70 -20.05 18.00
C THR A 370 61.96 -19.25 18.34
N ILE A 371 62.01 -18.66 19.54
CA ILE A 371 63.23 -18.03 20.06
C ILE A 371 64.33 -19.10 20.21
N GLY A 372 63.93 -20.34 20.53
CA GLY A 372 64.83 -21.48 20.57
C GLY A 372 65.55 -21.77 19.25
N PHE A 373 64.88 -21.62 18.10
CA PHE A 373 65.53 -21.73 16.80
C PHE A 373 66.62 -20.65 16.62
N ALA A 374 66.33 -19.40 16.99
CA ALA A 374 67.29 -18.31 16.91
C ALA A 374 68.55 -18.60 17.76
N LEU A 375 68.37 -19.10 19.00
CA LEU A 375 69.48 -19.53 19.87
C LEU A 375 70.33 -20.65 19.24
N ARG A 376 69.69 -21.68 18.67
CA ARG A 376 70.40 -22.78 18.00
C ARG A 376 71.15 -22.31 16.76
N SER A 377 70.56 -21.40 15.98
CA SER A 377 71.13 -20.93 14.71
C SER A 377 72.46 -20.18 14.87
N VAL A 378 72.70 -19.55 16.03
CA VAL A 378 73.90 -18.76 16.30
C VAL A 378 74.90 -19.50 17.21
N LYS A 379 74.58 -20.73 17.63
CA LYS A 379 75.41 -21.53 18.55
C LYS A 379 76.84 -21.77 18.04
N THR A 380 77.00 -22.07 16.75
CA THR A 380 78.29 -22.48 16.16
C THR A 380 79.14 -21.30 15.65
N SER A 381 78.53 -20.17 15.28
CA SER A 381 79.25 -19.02 14.68
C SER A 381 79.70 -17.99 15.71
N ARG A 382 81.00 -17.98 16.04
CA ARG A 382 81.60 -16.98 16.95
C ARG A 382 81.60 -15.56 16.37
N ALA A 383 81.77 -15.42 15.05
CA ALA A 383 81.82 -14.12 14.38
C ALA A 383 80.49 -13.36 14.52
N VAL A 384 79.37 -14.04 14.30
CA VAL A 384 78.02 -13.47 14.44
C VAL A 384 77.72 -13.12 15.89
N ARG A 385 78.11 -13.97 16.85
CA ARG A 385 77.92 -13.72 18.29
C ARG A 385 78.66 -12.48 18.77
N ASN A 386 79.95 -12.38 18.50
CA ASN A 386 80.77 -11.25 18.97
C ASN A 386 80.30 -9.94 18.34
N ARG A 387 79.83 -9.96 17.09
CA ARG A 387 79.33 -8.76 16.43
C ARG A 387 77.99 -8.27 16.98
N LEU A 388 77.05 -9.19 17.21
CA LEU A 388 75.70 -8.86 17.70
C LEU A 388 75.66 -8.61 19.21
N ALA A 389 76.61 -9.14 19.99
CA ALA A 389 76.75 -8.87 21.42
C ALA A 389 76.92 -7.37 21.73
N MET A 390 77.48 -6.60 20.79
CA MET A 390 77.72 -5.16 20.94
C MET A 390 76.48 -4.29 20.72
N GLU A 391 75.34 -4.87 20.34
CA GLU A 391 74.14 -4.13 19.93
C GLU A 391 72.91 -4.44 20.80
N ASP A 392 73.07 -5.01 21.98
CA ASP A 392 71.99 -5.38 22.90
C ASP A 392 71.10 -4.20 23.34
N CYS A 393 71.70 -3.02 23.59
CA CYS A 393 71.00 -1.79 23.98
C CYS A 393 70.65 -0.83 22.82
N SER A 394 71.01 -1.16 21.58
CA SER A 394 70.77 -0.29 20.41
C SER A 394 69.28 -0.24 20.01
N ASP A 395 68.80 0.94 19.62
CA ASP A 395 67.47 1.10 19.01
C ASP A 395 67.44 0.53 17.58
N ALA A 396 66.25 0.28 17.05
CA ALA A 396 66.08 -0.41 15.77
C ALA A 396 66.77 0.31 14.59
N ALA A 397 66.72 1.64 14.54
CA ALA A 397 67.34 2.41 13.47
C ALA A 397 68.87 2.36 13.54
N THR A 398 69.43 2.40 14.74
CA THR A 398 70.89 2.29 14.92
C THR A 398 71.39 0.87 14.66
N LEU A 399 70.64 -0.15 15.10
CA LEU A 399 70.95 -1.55 14.78
C LEU A 399 70.94 -1.77 13.26
N GLN A 400 69.90 -1.30 12.56
CA GLN A 400 69.81 -1.43 11.10
C GLN A 400 71.00 -0.76 10.43
N ARG A 401 71.31 0.51 10.74
CA ARG A 401 72.49 1.23 10.21
C ARG A 401 73.80 0.48 10.46
N SER A 402 73.93 -0.15 11.63
CA SER A 402 75.14 -0.89 11.99
C SER A 402 75.33 -2.18 11.18
N LEU A 403 74.23 -2.80 10.71
CA LEU A 403 74.24 -4.08 10.01
C LEU A 403 74.07 -3.96 8.48
N VAL A 404 73.74 -2.77 7.93
CA VAL A 404 73.46 -2.59 6.48
C VAL A 404 74.60 -3.06 5.57
N ALA A 405 75.85 -2.92 6.02
CA ALA A 405 77.04 -3.30 5.23
C ALA A 405 77.42 -4.79 5.35
N GLU A 406 76.78 -5.53 6.27
CA GLU A 406 77.11 -6.92 6.58
C GLU A 406 76.10 -7.87 5.92
N ARG A 407 76.59 -8.97 5.35
CA ARG A 407 75.75 -10.02 4.74
C ARG A 407 75.80 -11.27 5.59
N PHE A 408 74.61 -11.79 5.92
CA PHE A 408 74.43 -13.02 6.68
C PHE A 408 73.82 -14.09 5.78
N PHE A 409 74.30 -15.32 5.88
CA PHE A 409 73.75 -16.47 5.16
C PHE A 409 73.47 -17.62 6.12
N LEU A 410 72.48 -18.44 5.78
CA LEU A 410 72.10 -19.61 6.56
C LEU A 410 72.65 -20.86 5.88
N GLU A 411 73.55 -21.57 6.56
CA GLU A 411 74.11 -22.84 6.11
C GLU A 411 73.44 -24.02 6.82
N GLN A 412 73.36 -25.17 6.14
CA GLN A 412 72.85 -26.41 6.72
C GLN A 412 74.04 -27.22 7.24
N GLY A 413 74.30 -27.15 8.54
CA GLY A 413 75.36 -27.92 9.21
C GLY A 413 74.90 -29.31 9.68
N ILE A 414 75.86 -30.13 10.13
CA ILE A 414 75.65 -31.51 10.60
C ILE A 414 74.73 -31.58 11.83
N THR A 415 74.71 -30.52 12.66
CA THR A 415 73.90 -30.41 13.89
C THR A 415 72.68 -29.49 13.73
N GLY A 416 72.33 -29.09 12.50
CA GLY A 416 71.20 -28.19 12.20
C GLY A 416 71.61 -26.92 11.43
N ASN A 417 70.67 -25.97 11.30
CA ASN A 417 70.93 -24.67 10.64
C ASN A 417 71.93 -23.82 11.42
N SER A 418 72.93 -23.27 10.74
CA SER A 418 73.87 -22.29 11.29
C SER A 418 73.78 -20.96 10.53
N LEU A 419 73.77 -19.85 11.26
CA LEU A 419 73.84 -18.50 10.71
C LEU A 419 75.30 -18.06 10.68
N GLU A 420 75.81 -17.80 9.48
CA GLU A 420 77.18 -17.34 9.24
C GLU A 420 77.20 -15.94 8.60
N MET A 421 78.36 -15.31 8.64
CA MET A 421 78.59 -13.96 8.09
C MET A 421 79.57 -14.06 6.92
N GLU A 422 79.26 -13.42 5.81
CA GLU A 422 80.15 -13.33 4.65
C GLU A 422 81.34 -12.43 5.02
N SER A 423 82.48 -13.05 5.33
CA SER A 423 83.71 -12.35 5.71
C SER A 423 84.23 -11.51 4.54
N LYS A 424 84.26 -10.18 4.70
CA LYS A 424 85.15 -9.33 3.89
C LYS A 424 86.47 -9.17 4.63
N SER A 425 87.53 -9.73 4.05
CA SER A 425 88.91 -9.46 4.44
C SER A 425 89.25 -7.99 4.22
N HIS A 426 89.38 -7.24 5.32
CA HIS A 426 90.24 -6.06 5.57
C HIS A 426 89.52 -5.03 6.44
N GLU A 427 89.77 -5.07 7.74
CA GLU A 427 90.61 -4.11 8.48
C GLU A 427 90.45 -4.39 9.97
N THR A 428 91.58 -4.49 10.66
CA THR A 428 91.69 -4.62 12.11
C THR A 428 91.21 -3.32 12.75
N SER A 429 89.89 -3.09 12.79
CA SER A 429 89.33 -2.03 13.63
C SER A 429 89.45 -2.48 15.08
N THR A 430 90.32 -1.82 15.83
CA THR A 430 90.45 -1.93 17.28
C THR A 430 89.07 -1.86 17.95
N PHE A 431 88.61 -3.00 18.47
CA PHE A 431 87.30 -3.18 19.10
C PHE A 431 87.16 -2.45 20.45
N GLU A 432 88.24 -1.85 20.98
CA GLU A 432 88.26 -1.25 22.32
C GLU A 432 87.58 0.12 22.43
N GLY A 433 87.24 0.80 21.34
CA GLY A 433 86.71 2.17 21.37
C GLY A 433 85.18 2.34 21.26
N ARG A 434 84.39 1.26 21.06
CA ARG A 434 82.98 1.37 20.65
C ARG A 434 81.98 0.84 21.68
N ARG A 435 82.29 0.98 22.97
CA ARG A 435 81.39 0.56 24.07
C ARG A 435 80.35 1.64 24.35
N ARG A 436 79.08 1.39 24.05
CA ARG A 436 77.97 2.31 24.36
C ARG A 436 77.50 2.13 25.82
N SER A 437 77.01 3.21 26.42
CA SER A 437 76.42 3.21 27.76
C SER A 437 75.24 2.23 27.86
N ILE A 438 75.07 1.60 29.03
CA ILE A 438 73.97 0.64 29.32
C ILE A 438 72.59 1.34 29.38
N GLU A 439 72.56 2.68 29.36
CA GLU A 439 71.33 3.47 29.37
C GLU A 439 70.65 3.49 27.98
N TYR A 440 69.38 3.09 27.90
CA TYR A 440 68.60 3.09 26.66
C TYR A 440 67.20 3.70 26.84
N THR A 441 66.57 4.13 25.74
CA THR A 441 65.18 4.59 25.76
C THR A 441 64.25 3.43 25.41
N PRO A 442 63.30 3.04 26.27
CA PRO A 442 62.36 1.97 25.95
C PRO A 442 61.42 2.39 24.81
N VAL A 443 61.18 1.48 23.87
CA VAL A 443 60.34 1.74 22.70
C VAL A 443 58.99 1.02 22.86
N ARG A 444 57.90 1.76 22.66
CA ARG A 444 56.54 1.22 22.55
C ARG A 444 56.01 1.48 21.14
N PRO A 445 55.42 0.48 20.45
CA PRO A 445 54.74 0.69 19.19
C PRO A 445 53.63 1.74 19.35
N LYS A 446 53.39 2.55 18.32
CA LYS A 446 52.36 3.60 18.39
C LYS A 446 50.96 2.99 18.55
N GLU A 447 50.75 1.82 17.95
CA GLU A 447 49.51 1.03 17.99
C GLU A 447 49.18 0.59 19.42
N LEU A 448 50.20 0.24 20.20
CA LEU A 448 50.08 -0.18 21.60
C LEU A 448 50.03 1.00 22.56
N SER A 449 50.03 2.25 22.09
CA SER A 449 49.98 3.43 22.97
C SER A 449 48.61 3.54 23.67
N PRO A 450 48.55 4.09 24.90
CA PRO A 450 47.27 4.28 25.58
C PRO A 450 46.36 5.30 24.86
N LEU A 451 46.94 6.25 24.13
CA LEU A 451 46.17 7.24 23.36
C LEU A 451 45.43 6.59 22.18
N THR A 452 46.10 5.73 21.41
CA THR A 452 45.47 4.97 20.32
C THR A 452 44.40 4.03 20.85
N GLY A 453 44.65 3.39 21.99
CA GLY A 453 43.66 2.56 22.67
C GLY A 453 42.40 3.33 23.10
N CYS A 454 42.58 4.50 23.70
CA CYS A 454 41.47 5.36 24.10
C CYS A 454 40.64 5.82 22.89
N LEU A 455 41.30 6.27 21.81
CA LEU A 455 40.62 6.66 20.58
C LEU A 455 39.80 5.51 19.97
N LEU A 456 40.36 4.29 19.94
CA LEU A 456 39.66 3.12 19.42
C LEU A 456 38.46 2.72 20.28
N VAL A 457 38.61 2.73 21.61
CA VAL A 457 37.49 2.42 22.52
C VAL A 457 36.37 3.45 22.37
N CYS A 458 36.69 4.74 22.28
CA CYS A 458 35.71 5.78 22.01
C CYS A 458 34.99 5.56 20.67
N LEU A 459 35.72 5.16 19.62
CA LEU A 459 35.14 4.86 18.31
C LEU A 459 34.15 3.69 18.38
N LEU A 460 34.52 2.58 19.04
CA LEU A 460 33.65 1.42 19.19
C LEU A 460 32.38 1.73 20.01
N LEU A 461 32.54 2.45 21.12
CA LEU A 461 31.41 2.87 21.96
C LEU A 461 30.50 3.86 21.22
N SER A 462 31.07 4.76 20.41
CA SER A 462 30.29 5.67 19.57
C SER A 462 29.48 4.92 18.52
N GLY A 463 30.05 3.89 17.88
CA GLY A 463 29.33 3.04 16.92
C GLY A 463 28.16 2.30 17.57
N ALA A 464 28.38 1.71 18.75
CA ALA A 464 27.30 1.08 19.52
C ALA A 464 26.21 2.09 19.91
N GLY A 465 26.60 3.29 20.34
CA GLY A 465 25.68 4.38 20.67
C GLY A 465 24.82 4.84 19.47
N VAL A 466 25.42 4.94 18.29
CA VAL A 466 24.70 5.28 17.05
C VAL A 466 23.68 4.21 16.68
N LEU A 467 24.03 2.92 16.76
CA LEU A 467 23.08 1.84 16.49
C LEU A 467 21.91 1.84 17.48
N ILE A 468 22.18 2.03 18.78
CA ILE A 468 21.14 2.12 19.81
C ILE A 468 20.23 3.33 19.56
N TYR A 469 20.82 4.47 19.16
CA TYR A 469 20.06 5.65 18.78
C TYR A 469 19.14 5.39 17.58
N PHE A 470 19.64 4.75 16.53
CA PHE A 470 18.83 4.38 15.37
C PHE A 470 17.73 3.40 15.73
N LYS A 471 17.99 2.37 16.55
CA LYS A 471 16.93 1.45 17.00
C LYS A 471 15.83 2.16 17.79
N LYS A 472 16.20 3.11 18.64
CA LYS A 472 15.24 3.94 19.38
C LYS A 472 14.43 4.85 18.44
N LYS A 473 15.06 5.40 17.39
CA LYS A 473 14.38 6.24 16.39
C LYS A 473 13.47 5.44 15.47
N GLU A 474 13.87 4.24 15.06
CA GLU A 474 13.02 3.29 14.33
C GLU A 474 11.73 3.01 15.09
N GLN A 475 11.81 2.65 16.38
CA GLN A 475 10.64 2.37 17.21
C GLN A 475 9.72 3.60 17.38
N SER A 476 10.29 4.80 17.47
CA SER A 476 9.51 6.04 17.62
C SER A 476 8.83 6.50 16.33
N LEU A 477 9.37 6.16 15.15
CA LEU A 477 8.90 6.64 13.85
C LEU A 477 8.17 5.57 13.03
N GLY A 478 8.09 4.32 13.54
CA GLY A 478 7.54 3.20 12.78
C GLY A 478 8.43 2.81 11.58
N GLY A 479 9.74 3.02 11.70
CA GLY A 479 10.73 2.85 10.63
C GLY A 479 11.41 4.18 10.24
N LEU A 480 12.71 4.11 9.94
CA LEU A 480 13.50 5.28 9.57
C LEU A 480 13.13 5.75 8.14
N PRO A 481 12.94 7.06 7.91
CA PRO A 481 12.68 7.59 6.57
C PRO A 481 13.90 7.40 5.67
N ARG A 482 13.65 7.15 4.38
CA ARG A 482 14.71 7.01 3.39
C ARG A 482 15.38 8.36 3.13
N PRO A 483 16.72 8.46 3.19
CA PRO A 483 17.42 9.70 2.90
C PRO A 483 17.49 10.03 1.40
N SER A 484 17.27 9.05 0.50
CA SER A 484 17.25 9.24 -0.95
C SER A 484 16.47 8.11 -1.65
N GLU A 485 15.91 8.39 -2.83
CA GLU A 485 15.31 7.37 -3.72
C GLU A 485 16.37 6.64 -4.58
N ASN A 486 17.60 7.17 -4.63
CA ASN A 486 18.69 6.58 -5.41
C ASN A 486 19.21 5.31 -4.75
N PHE A 487 18.98 4.17 -5.41
CA PHE A 487 19.38 2.84 -4.93
C PHE A 487 20.86 2.75 -4.54
N GLU A 488 21.75 3.28 -5.39
CA GLU A 488 23.20 3.16 -5.17
C GLU A 488 23.66 3.96 -3.94
N VAL A 489 23.01 5.10 -3.67
CA VAL A 489 23.29 5.93 -2.48
C VAL A 489 22.81 5.21 -1.22
N LEU A 490 21.61 4.62 -1.28
CA LEU A 490 21.06 3.86 -0.17
C LEU A 490 21.94 2.65 0.17
N GLN A 491 22.38 1.90 -0.84
CA GLN A 491 23.27 0.76 -0.66
C GLN A 491 24.63 1.15 -0.07
N LEU A 492 25.17 2.30 -0.48
CA LEU A 492 26.39 2.85 0.11
C LEU A 492 26.21 3.11 1.61
N LEU A 493 25.08 3.71 1.99
CA LEU A 493 24.79 4.13 3.37
C LEU A 493 24.45 2.95 4.28
N GLU A 494 23.60 2.04 3.82
CA GLU A 494 23.05 0.94 4.61
C GLU A 494 24.01 -0.25 4.73
N ASN A 495 24.71 -0.61 3.65
CA ASN A 495 25.51 -1.84 3.63
C ASN A 495 27.01 -1.57 3.55
N TYR A 496 27.46 -0.71 2.63
CA TYR A 496 28.90 -0.58 2.37
C TYR A 496 29.64 0.24 3.42
N ILE A 497 29.12 1.39 3.88
CA ILE A 497 29.78 2.19 4.91
C ILE A 497 29.99 1.38 6.21
N PRO A 498 28.98 0.69 6.76
CA PRO A 498 29.18 -0.12 7.95
C PRO A 498 30.17 -1.27 7.73
N THR A 499 30.13 -1.91 6.54
CA THR A 499 31.09 -2.95 6.16
C THR A 499 32.51 -2.38 6.04
N ILE A 500 32.71 -1.19 5.48
CA ILE A 500 34.02 -0.54 5.36
C ILE A 500 34.58 -0.21 6.76
N LEU A 501 33.76 0.32 7.65
CA LEU A 501 34.20 0.65 9.02
C LEU A 501 34.65 -0.59 9.80
N THR A 502 33.95 -1.71 9.65
CA THR A 502 34.29 -2.99 10.31
C THR A 502 35.47 -3.69 9.65
N THR A 503 35.57 -3.67 8.32
CA THR A 503 36.73 -4.20 7.59
C THR A 503 38.01 -3.39 7.85
N LEU A 504 37.93 -2.11 8.20
CA LEU A 504 39.11 -1.34 8.67
C LEU A 504 39.52 -1.69 10.10
N LEU A 505 38.58 -2.14 10.94
CA LEU A 505 38.86 -2.55 12.32
C LEU A 505 39.62 -3.89 12.38
N GLU A 506 39.33 -4.82 11.48
CA GLU A 506 39.95 -6.15 11.47
C GLU A 506 41.49 -6.09 11.33
N PRO A 507 42.10 -5.43 10.31
CA PRO A 507 43.55 -5.34 10.18
C PRO A 507 44.22 -4.72 11.42
N PHE A 508 43.58 -3.75 12.05
CA PHE A 508 44.10 -3.12 13.26
C PHE A 508 44.15 -4.13 14.43
N LEU A 509 43.07 -4.88 14.66
CA LEU A 509 43.02 -5.89 15.72
C LEU A 509 43.94 -7.08 15.44
N VAL A 510 44.08 -7.48 14.17
CA VAL A 510 45.05 -8.50 13.74
C VAL A 510 46.48 -8.00 13.97
N LEU A 511 46.78 -6.75 13.64
CA LEU A 511 48.09 -6.14 13.91
C LEU A 511 48.38 -6.06 15.41
N LEU A 512 47.40 -5.64 16.21
CA LEU A 512 47.51 -5.59 17.67
C LEU A 512 47.80 -6.99 18.25
N THR A 513 47.06 -8.00 17.80
CA THR A 513 47.24 -9.40 18.20
C THR A 513 48.60 -9.92 17.77
N ARG A 514 49.07 -9.58 16.56
CA ARG A 514 50.41 -9.94 16.06
C ARG A 514 51.53 -9.32 16.90
N LEU A 515 51.44 -8.03 17.21
CA LEU A 515 52.41 -7.36 18.07
C LEU A 515 52.42 -7.96 19.48
N PHE A 516 51.25 -8.34 20.00
CA PHE A 516 51.15 -9.02 21.28
C PHE A 516 51.71 -10.45 21.24
N CYS A 517 51.52 -11.21 20.16
CA CYS A 517 52.14 -12.52 19.95
C CYS A 517 53.68 -12.46 20.03
N ILE A 518 54.28 -11.38 19.51
CA ILE A 518 55.73 -11.15 19.54
C ILE A 518 56.19 -10.77 20.97
N LEU A 519 55.41 -9.97 21.69
CA LEU A 519 55.78 -9.48 23.03
C LEU A 519 55.46 -10.46 24.16
N GLN A 520 54.48 -11.35 23.98
CA GLN A 520 54.00 -12.24 25.03
C GLN A 520 55.08 -13.14 25.65
N PRO A 521 55.98 -13.79 24.86
CA PRO A 521 57.09 -14.56 25.43
C PRO A 521 58.06 -13.70 26.25
N PHE A 522 58.33 -12.46 25.82
CA PHE A 522 59.20 -11.53 26.54
C PHE A 522 58.55 -11.02 27.82
N ASN A 523 57.24 -10.75 27.82
CA ASN A 523 56.51 -10.37 29.02
C ASN A 523 56.51 -11.48 30.07
N ALA A 524 56.43 -12.75 29.64
CA ALA A 524 56.61 -13.88 30.53
C ALA A 524 58.06 -13.96 31.07
N LEU A 525 59.07 -13.82 30.21
CA LEU A 525 60.50 -13.81 30.61
C LEU A 525 60.84 -12.65 31.56
N ARG A 526 60.17 -11.50 31.45
CA ARG A 526 60.35 -10.35 32.36
C ARG A 526 59.92 -10.68 33.80
N ASN A 527 58.88 -11.49 33.97
CA ASN A 527 58.39 -11.90 35.29
C ASN A 527 59.31 -12.96 35.95
N GLY A 528 60.27 -13.50 35.20
CA GLY A 528 61.33 -14.39 35.65
C GLY A 528 60.93 -15.85 35.82
N LYS A 529 61.94 -16.73 36.02
CA LYS A 529 61.78 -18.16 36.36
C LYS A 529 60.84 -18.93 35.42
N CYS A 530 60.94 -18.69 34.12
CA CYS A 530 60.03 -19.29 33.14
C CYS A 530 60.59 -20.56 32.47
N ASN A 531 59.74 -21.58 32.33
CA ASN A 531 60.07 -22.81 31.60
C ASN A 531 60.21 -22.55 30.08
N PRO A 532 61.16 -23.22 29.39
CA PRO A 532 61.40 -23.05 27.96
C PRO A 532 60.20 -23.33 27.06
N GLU A 533 59.32 -24.25 27.45
CA GLU A 533 58.14 -24.64 26.67
C GLU A 533 57.10 -23.51 26.55
N ARG A 534 57.04 -22.63 27.56
CA ARG A 534 56.07 -21.53 27.62
C ARG A 534 56.60 -20.24 26.98
N THR A 535 57.91 -20.13 26.77
CA THR A 535 58.57 -18.90 26.28
C THR A 535 59.41 -19.16 25.04
N LEU A 536 60.50 -19.92 25.15
CA LEU A 536 61.50 -20.10 24.08
C LEU A 536 60.98 -20.95 22.91
N GLU A 537 60.19 -21.99 23.20
CA GLU A 537 59.59 -22.88 22.19
C GLU A 537 58.16 -22.44 21.80
N ALA A 538 57.69 -21.28 22.28
CA ALA A 538 56.35 -20.79 21.98
C ALA A 538 56.22 -20.36 20.51
N LYS A 539 55.40 -21.09 19.74
CA LYS A 539 55.17 -20.86 18.30
C LYS A 539 53.99 -19.91 18.04
N TYR A 540 54.10 -18.65 18.48
CA TYR A 540 53.05 -17.64 18.26
C TYR A 540 53.22 -16.86 16.96
N THR A 541 54.39 -16.87 16.34
CA THR A 541 54.68 -16.12 15.11
C THR A 541 54.59 -16.96 13.83
N SER A 542 54.41 -18.29 13.96
CA SER A 542 54.35 -19.23 12.82
C SER A 542 52.98 -19.28 12.14
N LEU A 543 51.92 -18.84 12.82
CA LEU A 543 50.54 -18.91 12.35
C LEU A 543 49.94 -17.51 12.32
N PRO A 544 48.96 -17.24 11.43
CA PRO A 544 48.11 -16.08 11.53
C PRO A 544 47.55 -15.93 12.95
N PRO A 545 47.50 -14.71 13.52
CA PRO A 545 47.12 -14.49 14.92
C PRO A 545 45.79 -15.16 15.31
N GLN A 546 44.82 -15.19 14.40
CA GLN A 546 43.52 -15.85 14.57
C GLN A 546 43.65 -17.37 14.85
N LEU A 547 44.63 -18.05 14.25
CA LEU A 547 44.86 -19.50 14.40
C LEU A 547 45.75 -19.85 15.61
N VAL A 548 46.29 -18.85 16.31
CA VAL A 548 47.12 -19.05 17.51
C VAL A 548 46.27 -19.35 18.76
N LEU A 549 44.95 -19.18 18.68
CA LEU A 549 43.98 -19.35 19.78
C LEU A 549 44.22 -20.62 20.62
N TRP A 550 44.24 -21.79 19.98
CA TRP A 550 44.41 -23.06 20.69
C TRP A 550 45.78 -23.20 21.37
N ARG A 551 46.83 -22.61 20.79
CA ARG A 551 48.19 -22.61 21.37
C ARG A 551 48.27 -21.65 22.57
N ALA A 552 47.58 -20.51 22.53
CA ALA A 552 47.48 -19.55 23.62
C ALA A 552 46.69 -20.10 24.82
N ILE A 553 45.63 -20.88 24.57
CA ILE A 553 44.86 -21.57 25.62
C ILE A 553 45.74 -22.61 26.33
N ARG A 554 46.41 -23.47 25.56
CA ARG A 554 47.27 -24.55 26.11
C ARG A 554 48.43 -24.01 26.97
N SER A 555 48.95 -22.85 26.63
CA SER A 555 50.04 -22.15 27.36
C SER A 555 49.56 -21.26 28.52
N ARG A 556 48.24 -21.23 28.78
CA ARG A 556 47.57 -20.40 29.80
C ARG A 556 47.89 -18.91 29.66
N HIS A 557 47.81 -18.38 28.44
CA HIS A 557 47.88 -16.95 28.18
C HIS A 557 46.49 -16.41 27.82
N PHE A 558 45.68 -16.14 28.85
CA PHE A 558 44.27 -15.76 28.71
C PHE A 558 44.06 -14.43 27.97
N LEU A 559 44.91 -13.43 28.20
CA LEU A 559 44.81 -12.15 27.50
C LEU A 559 45.03 -12.32 25.97
N LEU A 560 46.03 -13.11 25.59
CA LEU A 560 46.28 -13.45 24.18
C LEU A 560 45.12 -14.27 23.59
N THR A 561 44.58 -15.20 24.36
CA THR A 561 43.41 -16.01 23.98
C THR A 561 42.23 -15.12 23.62
N ILE A 562 41.89 -14.17 24.50
CA ILE A 562 40.75 -13.27 24.32
C ILE A 562 40.98 -12.36 23.09
N LEU A 563 42.18 -11.81 22.89
CA LEU A 563 42.50 -11.04 21.67
C LEU A 563 42.33 -11.86 20.38
N CYS A 564 42.68 -13.15 20.39
CA CYS A 564 42.47 -14.03 19.24
C CYS A 564 40.98 -14.25 18.95
N VAL A 565 40.15 -14.43 20.00
CA VAL A 565 38.68 -14.55 19.85
C VAL A 565 38.09 -13.26 19.27
N MET A 566 38.56 -12.10 19.72
CA MET A 566 38.11 -10.79 19.22
C MET A 566 38.39 -10.61 17.74
N ALA A 567 39.60 -10.98 17.30
CA ALA A 567 39.97 -10.93 15.90
C ALA A 567 39.10 -11.84 15.01
N LEU A 568 38.52 -12.93 15.56
CA LEU A 568 37.55 -13.77 14.87
C LEU A 568 36.13 -13.18 14.89
N LEU A 569 35.70 -12.61 16.02
CA LEU A 569 34.37 -12.00 16.17
C LEU A 569 34.17 -10.78 15.28
N VAL A 570 35.23 -10.08 14.89
CA VAL A 570 35.14 -8.93 13.96
C VAL A 570 34.65 -9.34 12.57
N ASN A 571 34.94 -10.57 12.14
CA ASN A 571 34.40 -11.10 10.89
C ASN A 571 32.89 -11.33 10.98
N VAL A 572 32.42 -11.83 12.13
CA VAL A 572 30.98 -11.96 12.42
C VAL A 572 30.32 -10.58 12.50
N LEU A 573 30.97 -9.60 13.13
CA LEU A 573 30.51 -8.22 13.19
C LEU A 573 30.38 -7.61 11.80
N THR A 574 31.31 -7.89 10.89
CA THR A 574 31.27 -7.38 9.51
C THR A 574 30.01 -7.86 8.78
N VAL A 575 29.67 -9.15 8.94
CA VAL A 575 28.44 -9.74 8.35
C VAL A 575 27.19 -9.20 9.03
N ALA A 576 27.16 -9.17 10.36
CA ALA A 576 26.00 -8.68 11.12
C ALA A 576 25.71 -7.20 10.82
N LEU A 577 26.75 -6.36 10.82
CA LEU A 577 26.59 -4.92 10.60
C LEU A 577 26.20 -4.61 9.15
N GLY A 578 26.74 -5.35 8.18
CA GLY A 578 26.38 -5.23 6.76
C GLY A 578 24.99 -5.77 6.39
N GLY A 579 24.31 -6.45 7.32
CA GLY A 579 22.92 -6.91 7.16
C GLY A 579 21.96 -6.35 8.20
N THR A 580 22.37 -5.27 8.90
CA THR A 580 21.55 -4.70 9.98
C THR A 580 20.35 -3.91 9.44
N PHE A 581 20.47 -3.23 8.30
CA PHE A 581 19.42 -2.37 7.76
C PHE A 581 18.60 -3.11 6.68
N ASN A 582 17.28 -3.17 6.86
CA ASN A 582 16.32 -3.78 5.95
C ASN A 582 15.23 -2.79 5.54
N GLU A 583 14.80 -2.83 4.28
CA GLU A 583 13.75 -1.95 3.77
C GLU A 583 12.42 -2.71 3.66
N LEU A 584 11.34 -2.14 4.22
CA LEU A 584 9.99 -2.73 4.16
C LEU A 584 8.93 -1.66 3.84
N PRO A 585 7.92 -1.96 2.99
CA PRO A 585 6.75 -1.10 2.79
C PRO A 585 5.84 -1.16 4.02
N VAL A 586 5.50 0.00 4.58
CA VAL A 586 4.62 0.11 5.74
C VAL A 586 3.61 1.24 5.53
N LYS A 587 2.39 1.06 6.05
CA LYS A 587 1.37 2.11 6.08
C LYS A 587 1.66 3.03 7.27
N ILE A 588 2.01 4.29 6.99
CA ILE A 588 2.22 5.33 7.99
C ILE A 588 1.04 6.29 7.97
N GLN A 589 0.66 6.73 9.17
CA GLN A 589 -0.43 7.68 9.37
C GLN A 589 0.17 9.05 9.66
N TYR A 590 -0.16 10.03 8.85
CA TYR A 590 0.18 11.42 9.12
C TYR A 590 -1.07 12.16 9.57
N PRO A 591 -0.99 12.94 10.67
CA PRO A 591 -2.11 13.77 11.09
C PRO A 591 -2.40 14.81 10.00
N THR A 592 -3.66 14.96 9.65
CA THR A 592 -4.16 16.00 8.75
C THR A 592 -5.45 16.59 9.34
N THR A 593 -5.83 17.76 8.87
CA THR A 593 -7.06 18.43 9.27
C THR A 593 -7.99 18.55 8.08
N PHE A 594 -9.22 18.11 8.30
CA PHE A 594 -10.31 18.24 7.35
C PHE A 594 -11.22 19.39 7.76
N SER A 595 -11.78 20.12 6.80
CA SER A 595 -12.92 21.00 7.02
C SER A 595 -14.22 20.26 6.82
N GLN A 596 -15.11 20.35 7.79
CA GLN A 596 -16.50 19.95 7.62
C GLN A 596 -17.20 20.83 6.58
N VAL A 597 -17.81 20.22 5.57
CA VAL A 597 -18.56 20.93 4.51
C VAL A 597 -20.01 21.19 4.94
N ARG A 598 -20.63 20.19 5.60
CA ARG A 598 -22.03 20.22 6.05
C ARG A 598 -22.11 20.07 7.55
N ALA A 599 -22.87 20.94 8.21
CA ALA A 599 -23.19 20.83 9.64
C ALA A 599 -24.29 19.78 9.86
N PRO A 600 -24.36 19.13 11.05
CA PRO A 600 -25.42 18.15 11.35
C PRO A 600 -26.81 18.77 11.51
N GLU A 601 -26.91 20.10 11.54
CA GLU A 601 -28.18 20.83 11.57
C GLU A 601 -28.86 20.84 10.21
N LEU A 602 -30.18 20.72 10.21
CA LEU A 602 -30.99 20.75 9.00
C LEU A 602 -31.18 22.20 8.49
N SER A 603 -31.00 22.41 7.18
CA SER A 603 -31.35 23.65 6.47
C SER A 603 -32.83 23.68 6.12
N ARG A 604 -33.40 22.51 5.80
CA ARG A 604 -34.82 22.25 5.50
C ARG A 604 -35.31 21.02 6.25
N ASP A 605 -36.61 20.96 6.49
CA ASP A 605 -37.31 19.89 7.22
C ASP A 605 -37.72 18.69 6.35
N THR A 606 -37.33 18.69 5.07
CA THR A 606 -37.67 17.68 4.06
C THR A 606 -36.41 17.16 3.36
N ILE A 607 -36.38 15.86 3.03
CA ILE A 607 -35.32 15.18 2.27
C ILE A 607 -35.26 15.77 0.86
N LEU A 608 -36.36 15.74 0.12
CA LEU A 608 -36.52 16.35 -1.19
C LEU A 608 -36.99 17.80 -1.07
N ASN A 609 -36.53 18.66 -1.98
CA ASN A 609 -37.01 20.03 -2.08
C ASN A 609 -38.52 20.07 -2.46
N THR A 610 -39.30 20.92 -1.78
CA THR A 610 -40.78 20.98 -1.87
C THR A 610 -41.30 21.26 -3.28
N THR A 611 -40.47 21.86 -4.12
CA THR A 611 -40.70 22.12 -5.54
C THR A 611 -40.94 20.84 -6.36
N TYR A 612 -40.40 19.69 -5.92
CA TYR A 612 -40.48 18.40 -6.63
C TYR A 612 -41.51 17.43 -6.04
N MET A 613 -42.14 17.79 -4.92
CA MET A 613 -43.19 16.99 -4.29
C MET A 613 -44.55 17.08 -5.00
N TYR A 614 -44.75 18.07 -5.88
CA TYR A 614 -46.00 18.26 -6.61
C TYR A 614 -45.87 17.67 -8.03
N ASN A 615 -46.42 16.48 -8.24
CA ASN A 615 -46.65 15.81 -9.54
C ASN A 615 -45.48 15.13 -10.28
N ARG A 616 -44.32 14.85 -9.67
CA ARG A 616 -43.24 14.11 -10.35
C ARG A 616 -42.68 12.97 -9.50
N VAL A 617 -42.25 11.92 -10.18
CA VAL A 617 -41.74 10.68 -9.56
C VAL A 617 -40.25 10.76 -9.34
N TYR A 618 -39.81 10.42 -8.13
CA TYR A 618 -38.40 10.45 -7.73
C TYR A 618 -37.87 9.02 -7.59
N GLN A 619 -36.93 8.63 -8.45
CA GLN A 619 -36.40 7.24 -8.51
C GLN A 619 -34.87 7.14 -8.38
N ASP A 620 -34.19 8.25 -8.09
CA ASP A 620 -32.72 8.32 -8.09
C ASP A 620 -32.08 7.34 -7.09
N HIS A 621 -32.72 7.11 -5.95
CA HIS A 621 -32.28 6.14 -4.95
C HIS A 621 -32.40 4.69 -5.44
N TYR A 622 -33.41 4.40 -6.27
CA TYR A 622 -33.59 3.10 -6.89
C TYR A 622 -32.55 2.84 -7.98
N TYR A 623 -32.22 3.85 -8.80
CA TYR A 623 -31.16 3.72 -9.81
C TYR A 623 -29.80 3.41 -9.15
N ALA A 624 -29.44 4.16 -8.11
CA ALA A 624 -28.20 3.96 -7.35
C ALA A 624 -28.10 2.57 -6.70
N ALA A 625 -29.22 2.08 -6.13
CA ALA A 625 -29.28 0.75 -5.53
C ALA A 625 -29.23 -0.37 -6.57
N SER A 626 -29.94 -0.19 -7.70
CA SER A 626 -29.99 -1.15 -8.80
C SER A 626 -28.60 -1.44 -9.37
N THR A 627 -27.82 -0.40 -9.65
CA THR A 627 -26.45 -0.56 -10.19
C THR A 627 -25.53 -1.24 -9.17
N ASN A 628 -25.65 -0.86 -7.89
CA ASN A 628 -24.87 -1.46 -6.82
C ASN A 628 -25.18 -2.96 -6.62
N PHE A 629 -26.45 -3.38 -6.66
CA PHE A 629 -26.80 -4.80 -6.57
C PHE A 629 -26.43 -5.60 -7.82
N SER A 630 -26.62 -5.02 -9.01
CA SER A 630 -26.45 -5.75 -10.29
C SER A 630 -24.98 -5.92 -10.67
N HIS A 631 -24.14 -4.91 -10.42
CA HIS A 631 -22.75 -4.86 -10.89
C HIS A 631 -21.71 -4.74 -9.77
N ASN A 632 -22.14 -4.77 -8.50
CA ASN A 632 -21.28 -4.58 -7.33
C ASN A 632 -20.43 -3.30 -7.42
N THR A 633 -21.01 -2.24 -7.98
CA THR A 633 -20.36 -0.92 -8.10
C THR A 633 -20.30 -0.21 -6.76
N THR A 634 -19.47 0.82 -6.65
CA THR A 634 -19.42 1.66 -5.44
C THR A 634 -20.75 2.40 -5.26
N LEU A 635 -21.20 2.54 -4.01
CA LEU A 635 -22.29 3.48 -3.68
C LEU A 635 -21.79 4.92 -3.87
N PRO A 636 -22.70 5.91 -3.97
CA PRO A 636 -22.30 7.31 -4.10
C PRO A 636 -21.36 7.77 -2.97
N PRO A 637 -20.56 8.83 -3.18
CA PRO A 637 -19.68 9.39 -2.17
C PRO A 637 -20.38 9.59 -0.82
N TRP A 638 -19.68 9.29 0.26
CA TRP A 638 -20.13 9.42 1.65
C TRP A 638 -21.32 8.53 2.04
N VAL A 639 -21.74 7.60 1.19
CA VAL A 639 -22.84 6.65 1.44
C VAL A 639 -22.31 5.24 1.64
N THR A 640 -22.87 4.53 2.62
CA THR A 640 -22.69 3.09 2.81
C THR A 640 -24.03 2.38 2.76
N THR A 641 -24.03 1.06 2.94
CA THR A 641 -25.25 0.25 2.91
C THR A 641 -26.22 0.55 4.05
N LYS A 642 -25.80 1.29 5.09
CA LYS A 642 -26.60 1.57 6.30
C LYS A 642 -26.57 3.04 6.74
N TYR A 643 -25.50 3.76 6.42
CA TYR A 643 -25.26 5.11 6.93
C TYR A 643 -24.75 6.04 5.85
N THR A 644 -25.06 7.32 6.02
CA THR A 644 -24.54 8.44 5.25
C THR A 644 -23.72 9.32 6.16
N PHE A 645 -22.51 9.66 5.72
CA PHE A 645 -21.57 10.48 6.48
C PHE A 645 -21.59 11.91 5.95
N LEU A 646 -21.41 12.89 6.83
CA LEU A 646 -21.30 14.28 6.39
C LEU A 646 -19.96 14.50 5.66
N PRO A 647 -19.96 15.14 4.47
CA PRO A 647 -18.78 15.30 3.66
C PRO A 647 -17.74 16.21 4.31
N VAL A 648 -16.46 15.88 4.09
CA VAL A 648 -15.31 16.65 4.55
C VAL A 648 -14.32 16.93 3.42
N GLU A 649 -13.66 18.08 3.48
CA GLU A 649 -12.64 18.52 2.52
C GLU A 649 -11.27 18.61 3.21
N GLU A 650 -10.19 18.21 2.55
CA GLU A 650 -8.83 18.39 3.07
C GLU A 650 -8.44 19.88 3.05
N LYS A 651 -8.01 20.46 4.19
CA LYS A 651 -7.58 21.88 4.25
C LYS A 651 -6.17 22.11 3.71
N GLU A 652 -5.26 21.21 4.01
CA GLU A 652 -3.85 21.28 3.57
C GLU A 652 -3.51 20.00 2.81
N THR A 653 -3.21 20.12 1.52
CA THR A 653 -2.71 18.98 0.74
C THR A 653 -1.35 18.58 1.27
N VAL A 654 -1.25 17.40 1.88
CA VAL A 654 0.03 16.87 2.34
C VAL A 654 0.90 16.58 1.11
N GLN A 655 1.83 17.48 0.79
CA GLN A 655 2.78 17.39 -0.34
C GLN A 655 3.87 16.31 -0.14
N GLN A 656 3.51 15.12 0.34
CA GLN A 656 4.45 14.01 0.45
C GLN A 656 4.39 13.11 -0.78
N ALA A 657 5.55 12.53 -1.11
CA ALA A 657 5.81 11.80 -2.34
C ALA A 657 5.00 10.48 -2.41
N GLY A 658 3.75 10.60 -2.85
CA GLY A 658 2.85 9.49 -3.15
C GLY A 658 1.41 9.99 -3.15
N SER A 659 0.63 9.68 -4.19
CA SER A 659 -0.82 9.90 -4.19
C SER A 659 -1.44 8.99 -3.13
N SER A 660 -1.63 9.51 -1.91
CA SER A 660 -2.34 8.79 -0.87
C SER A 660 -3.82 8.74 -1.23
N ASN A 661 -4.33 7.54 -1.48
CA ASN A 661 -5.73 7.32 -1.84
C ASN A 661 -6.58 6.91 -0.62
N LEU A 662 -6.04 6.97 0.61
CA LEU A 662 -6.70 6.47 1.81
C LEU A 662 -6.58 7.47 2.95
N PHE A 663 -7.74 7.87 3.47
CA PHE A 663 -7.91 8.78 4.58
C PHE A 663 -8.69 8.10 5.68
N ARG A 664 -8.44 8.51 6.93
CA ARG A 664 -9.21 8.06 8.09
C ARG A 664 -9.58 9.27 8.95
N SER A 665 -10.85 9.40 9.29
CA SER A 665 -11.31 10.46 10.19
C SER A 665 -12.53 10.00 10.98
N THR A 666 -12.80 10.66 12.11
CA THR A 666 -14.00 10.40 12.90
C THR A 666 -15.13 11.29 12.41
N LEU A 667 -16.11 10.70 11.73
CA LEU A 667 -17.22 11.40 11.08
C LEU A 667 -18.56 11.02 11.72
N ARG A 668 -19.52 11.93 11.64
CA ARG A 668 -20.90 11.66 12.07
C ARG A 668 -21.66 10.96 10.95
N GLY A 669 -22.24 9.80 11.27
CA GLY A 669 -23.12 9.04 10.38
C GLY A 669 -24.59 9.23 10.74
N PHE A 670 -25.45 9.27 9.73
CA PHE A 670 -26.91 9.25 9.83
C PHE A 670 -27.46 8.04 9.08
N GLY A 671 -28.40 7.33 9.67
CA GLY A 671 -29.08 6.20 9.02
C GLY A 671 -30.41 5.93 9.70
N ALA A 672 -31.26 5.10 9.08
CA ALA A 672 -32.49 4.65 9.70
C ALA A 672 -32.35 3.20 10.17
N GLU A 673 -33.03 2.85 11.26
CA GLU A 673 -33.24 1.47 11.67
C GLU A 673 -34.72 1.14 11.46
N ALA A 674 -35.01 0.31 10.46
CA ALA A 674 -36.35 -0.22 10.23
C ALA A 674 -36.53 -1.51 11.01
N LYS A 675 -37.62 -1.62 11.76
CA LYS A 675 -38.05 -2.85 12.42
C LYS A 675 -39.34 -3.33 11.78
N CYS A 676 -39.31 -4.54 11.21
CA CYS A 676 -40.43 -5.16 10.53
C CYS A 676 -40.99 -6.33 11.35
N GLU A 677 -42.29 -6.32 11.60
CA GLU A 677 -42.98 -7.39 12.34
C GLU A 677 -44.08 -8.04 11.48
N PRO A 678 -44.33 -9.35 11.62
CA PRO A 678 -45.38 -10.03 10.88
C PRO A 678 -46.76 -9.47 11.23
N LEU A 679 -47.58 -9.27 10.20
CA LEU A 679 -48.95 -8.80 10.30
C LEU A 679 -49.92 -9.90 9.85
N SER A 680 -50.85 -10.27 10.74
CA SER A 680 -51.85 -11.30 10.47
C SER A 680 -52.93 -10.79 9.53
N THR A 681 -53.45 -11.65 8.65
CA THR A 681 -54.69 -11.36 7.88
C THR A 681 -55.95 -11.86 8.59
N SER A 682 -55.80 -12.49 9.77
CA SER A 682 -56.94 -12.89 10.59
C SER A 682 -57.53 -11.69 11.32
N LEU A 683 -58.82 -11.43 11.10
CA LEU A 683 -59.59 -10.40 11.81
C LEU A 683 -59.67 -10.62 13.33
N SER A 684 -59.26 -11.80 13.82
CA SER A 684 -59.25 -12.16 15.24
C SER A 684 -57.93 -11.84 15.95
N ASP A 685 -56.95 -11.25 15.26
CA ASP A 685 -55.67 -10.91 15.89
C ASP A 685 -55.85 -9.81 16.96
N PRO A 686 -55.33 -10.02 18.19
CA PRO A 686 -55.54 -9.10 19.29
C PRO A 686 -54.71 -7.80 19.21
N LYS A 687 -53.71 -7.70 18.32
CA LYS A 687 -52.78 -6.57 18.27
C LYS A 687 -52.85 -5.78 16.97
N ALA A 688 -52.83 -6.47 15.83
CA ALA A 688 -52.87 -5.83 14.53
C ALA A 688 -53.31 -6.83 13.46
N TYR A 689 -54.09 -6.38 12.48
CA TYR A 689 -54.48 -7.21 11.35
C TYR A 689 -54.62 -6.42 10.04
N ALA A 690 -54.35 -7.10 8.92
CA ALA A 690 -54.58 -6.60 7.57
C ALA A 690 -55.91 -7.13 7.02
N ASN A 691 -56.84 -6.24 6.72
CA ASN A 691 -58.06 -6.56 6.00
C ASN A 691 -57.83 -6.36 4.49
N VAL A 692 -57.58 -7.49 3.81
CA VAL A 692 -57.18 -7.55 2.40
C VAL A 692 -58.30 -8.02 1.47
N SER A 693 -59.55 -7.99 1.97
CA SER A 693 -60.72 -8.53 1.24
C SER A 693 -60.91 -7.89 -0.15
N GLU A 694 -60.57 -6.61 -0.29
CA GLU A 694 -60.64 -5.89 -1.56
C GLU A 694 -59.47 -6.18 -2.52
N LEU A 695 -58.27 -6.49 -1.99
CA LEU A 695 -57.14 -6.92 -2.81
C LEU A 695 -57.42 -8.23 -3.56
N LEU A 696 -58.31 -9.07 -3.05
CA LEU A 696 -58.71 -10.32 -3.70
C LEU A 696 -59.62 -10.09 -4.92
N ASN A 697 -60.47 -9.07 -4.88
CA ASN A 697 -61.54 -8.87 -5.85
C ASN A 697 -61.14 -8.02 -7.08
N GLY A 698 -59.90 -7.50 -7.14
CA GLY A 698 -59.32 -6.78 -8.28
C GLY A 698 -59.88 -5.38 -8.57
N PHE A 699 -61.15 -5.14 -8.25
CA PHE A 699 -61.88 -3.90 -8.52
C PHE A 699 -62.37 -3.20 -7.26
N HIS A 700 -62.34 -1.87 -7.29
CA HIS A 700 -62.98 -1.01 -6.29
C HIS A 700 -64.50 -1.04 -6.43
N THR A 701 -65.21 -1.30 -5.33
CA THR A 701 -66.65 -1.07 -5.25
C THR A 701 -66.90 0.35 -4.73
N ASP A 702 -67.70 1.15 -5.44
CA ASP A 702 -68.02 2.54 -5.06
C ASP A 702 -68.46 2.63 -3.58
N GLY A 703 -67.74 3.43 -2.79
CA GLY A 703 -68.00 3.64 -1.36
C GLY A 703 -67.25 2.69 -0.40
N SER A 704 -66.39 1.81 -0.91
CA SER A 704 -65.55 0.94 -0.08
C SER A 704 -64.22 1.61 0.26
N PRO A 705 -63.71 1.48 1.50
CA PRO A 705 -62.54 2.22 1.94
C PRO A 705 -61.20 1.58 1.52
N GLY A 706 -61.20 0.60 0.61
CA GLY A 706 -59.98 -0.10 0.21
C GLY A 706 -59.58 -1.20 1.20
N SER A 707 -58.42 -1.81 0.94
CA SER A 707 -57.77 -2.64 1.96
C SER A 707 -57.30 -1.79 3.13
N THR A 708 -57.51 -2.28 4.35
CA THR A 708 -57.21 -1.52 5.58
C THR A 708 -56.26 -2.28 6.47
N PHE A 709 -55.34 -1.56 7.09
CA PHE A 709 -54.36 -2.07 8.04
C PHE A 709 -54.71 -1.52 9.42
N ASN A 710 -55.12 -2.40 10.33
CA ASN A 710 -55.69 -2.02 11.62
C ASN A 710 -54.71 -2.33 12.74
N PHE A 711 -54.48 -1.35 13.60
CA PHE A 711 -53.53 -1.45 14.71
C PHE A 711 -54.19 -1.04 16.01
N LEU A 712 -53.93 -1.80 17.08
CA LEU A 712 -54.37 -1.43 18.43
C LEU A 712 -53.40 -0.41 19.03
N ARG A 713 -53.91 0.76 19.41
CA ARG A 713 -53.14 1.79 20.13
C ARG A 713 -52.97 1.40 21.60
N GLU A 714 -51.97 2.00 22.25
CA GLU A 714 -51.72 1.81 23.69
C GLU A 714 -52.92 2.21 24.57
N ASN A 715 -53.75 3.15 24.09
CA ASN A 715 -54.98 3.57 24.76
C ASN A 715 -56.17 2.58 24.58
N GLY A 716 -55.96 1.44 23.89
CA GLY A 716 -56.97 0.42 23.63
C GLY A 716 -57.93 0.72 22.48
N THR A 717 -57.73 1.81 21.73
CA THR A 717 -58.54 2.13 20.54
C THR A 717 -57.91 1.55 19.27
N TRP A 718 -58.75 1.15 18.32
CA TRP A 718 -58.31 0.69 17.01
C TRP A 718 -58.07 1.88 16.08
N GLN A 719 -56.89 1.92 15.45
CA GLN A 719 -56.58 2.83 14.37
C GLN A 719 -56.60 2.07 13.04
N SER A 720 -57.48 2.48 12.14
CA SER A 720 -57.46 2.03 10.76
C SER A 720 -56.53 2.92 9.94
N CYS A 721 -55.59 2.29 9.24
CA CYS A 721 -54.68 2.93 8.32
C CYS A 721 -54.95 2.42 6.90
N TYR A 722 -54.81 3.31 5.93
CA TYR A 722 -55.08 3.07 4.52
C TYR A 722 -53.77 3.13 3.73
N PRO A 723 -53.59 2.28 2.71
CA PRO A 723 -52.49 2.45 1.76
C PRO A 723 -52.64 3.78 1.02
N MET A 724 -51.54 4.49 0.79
CA MET A 724 -51.57 5.78 0.08
C MET A 724 -51.86 5.63 -1.42
N GLU A 725 -51.54 4.47 -2.00
CA GLU A 725 -51.83 4.18 -3.41
C GLU A 725 -52.94 3.14 -3.55
N LEU A 726 -53.74 3.30 -4.61
CA LEU A 726 -54.86 2.42 -4.92
C LEU A 726 -54.32 1.14 -5.56
N ILE A 727 -54.41 0.04 -4.82
CA ILE A 727 -53.92 -1.26 -5.26
C ILE A 727 -55.03 -1.96 -6.07
N TRP A 728 -55.26 -1.48 -7.30
CA TRP A 728 -56.23 -2.06 -8.24
C TRP A 728 -55.52 -2.86 -9.34
N GLY A 729 -56.24 -3.78 -9.98
CA GLY A 729 -55.68 -4.48 -11.13
C GLY A 729 -56.56 -5.60 -11.63
N ALA A 730 -56.07 -6.32 -12.63
CA ALA A 730 -56.80 -7.46 -13.21
C ALA A 730 -57.10 -8.53 -12.14
N ASN A 731 -58.24 -9.21 -12.31
CA ASN A 731 -58.61 -10.36 -11.49
C ASN A 731 -57.59 -11.49 -11.64
N ALA A 732 -57.42 -12.29 -10.59
CA ALA A 732 -56.58 -13.47 -10.63
C ALA A 732 -57.09 -14.49 -11.67
N THR A 733 -56.16 -15.12 -12.39
CA THR A 733 -56.45 -16.18 -13.36
C THR A 733 -55.49 -17.34 -13.16
N GLY A 734 -56.03 -18.50 -12.78
CA GLY A 734 -55.25 -19.68 -12.42
C GLY A 734 -54.43 -19.45 -11.14
N LEU A 735 -53.21 -19.98 -11.13
CA LEU A 735 -52.21 -19.66 -10.11
C LEU A 735 -51.69 -18.24 -10.33
N SER A 736 -51.89 -17.36 -9.36
CA SER A 736 -51.47 -15.97 -9.46
C SER A 736 -50.79 -15.48 -8.18
N ALA A 737 -49.83 -14.58 -8.36
CA ALA A 737 -49.11 -13.86 -7.32
C ALA A 737 -49.48 -12.38 -7.35
N ARG A 738 -49.33 -11.72 -6.19
CA ARG A 738 -49.48 -10.28 -6.04
C ARG A 738 -48.58 -9.78 -4.92
N GLU A 739 -47.87 -8.70 -5.21
CA GLU A 739 -46.99 -8.00 -4.28
C GLU A 739 -47.62 -6.66 -3.86
N VAL A 740 -47.39 -6.27 -2.61
CA VAL A 740 -47.88 -5.03 -2.02
C VAL A 740 -46.72 -4.35 -1.32
N VAL A 741 -46.40 -3.12 -1.73
CA VAL A 741 -45.55 -2.20 -0.97
C VAL A 741 -46.28 -0.88 -0.90
N SER A 742 -46.57 -0.40 0.31
CA SER A 742 -47.25 0.88 0.44
C SER A 742 -46.94 1.57 1.76
N PRO A 743 -46.68 2.90 1.75
CA PRO A 743 -46.82 3.71 2.95
C PRO A 743 -48.29 3.75 3.39
N LEU A 744 -48.51 4.05 4.66
CA LEU A 744 -49.84 4.13 5.26
C LEU A 744 -50.24 5.57 5.60
N SER A 745 -51.54 5.87 5.59
CA SER A 745 -52.11 7.14 6.03
C SER A 745 -53.48 6.98 6.71
N ILE A 746 -53.92 8.02 7.43
CA ILE A 746 -55.21 8.05 8.14
C ILE A 746 -56.40 8.32 7.21
N GLU A 747 -56.22 9.04 6.09
CA GLU A 747 -57.28 9.31 5.11
C GLU A 747 -57.06 8.57 3.78
N TYR A 748 -58.15 8.09 3.20
CA TYR A 748 -58.18 7.50 1.87
C TYR A 748 -58.19 8.60 0.79
N GLY A 749 -57.17 8.63 -0.08
CA GLY A 749 -57.20 9.40 -1.33
C GLY A 749 -56.98 10.93 -1.25
N ASN A 750 -56.63 11.50 -0.10
CA ASN A 750 -56.32 12.94 0.00
C ASN A 750 -54.80 13.21 -0.04
N ILE A 751 -54.31 13.62 -1.21
CA ILE A 751 -52.98 14.23 -1.39
C ILE A 751 -53.11 15.71 -0.99
N GLY A 752 -53.07 16.00 0.31
CA GLY A 752 -53.26 17.37 0.80
C GLY A 752 -52.54 17.66 2.11
N ASN A 753 -51.92 18.84 2.18
CA ASN A 753 -51.19 19.43 3.31
C ASN A 753 -52.08 19.72 4.55
N LYS A 754 -52.85 18.76 5.05
CA LYS A 754 -53.44 18.89 6.38
C LYS A 754 -52.41 18.46 7.42
N ALA A 755 -52.08 19.38 8.32
CA ALA A 755 -51.34 19.08 9.54
C ALA A 755 -52.24 18.23 10.45
N TYR A 756 -52.22 16.91 10.28
CA TYR A 756 -52.76 16.01 11.30
C TYR A 756 -51.85 16.10 12.53
N GLU A 757 -52.40 16.23 13.73
CA GLU A 757 -51.61 16.21 14.97
C GLU A 757 -51.18 14.78 15.36
N ASP A 758 -51.76 13.77 14.71
CA ASP A 758 -51.56 12.36 15.00
C ASP A 758 -51.08 11.63 13.74
N HIS A 759 -49.79 11.31 13.70
CA HIS A 759 -49.09 10.76 12.52
C HIS A 759 -48.84 9.25 12.61
N PHE A 760 -49.68 8.55 13.38
CA PHE A 760 -49.48 7.15 13.71
C PHE A 760 -49.36 6.24 12.47
N CYS A 761 -50.15 6.47 11.42
CA CYS A 761 -50.10 5.62 10.22
C CYS A 761 -48.90 5.97 9.33
N GLU A 762 -48.60 7.25 9.17
CA GLU A 762 -47.55 7.76 8.28
C GLU A 762 -46.13 7.34 8.69
N ASP A 763 -45.92 7.05 9.98
CA ASP A 763 -44.66 6.50 10.50
C ASP A 763 -44.40 5.03 10.08
N ARG A 764 -45.38 4.38 9.43
CA ARG A 764 -45.33 2.97 9.02
C ARG A 764 -45.51 2.79 7.52
N PHE A 765 -44.90 1.72 7.03
CA PHE A 765 -45.18 1.18 5.70
C PHE A 765 -45.39 -0.33 5.80
N VAL A 766 -46.06 -0.91 4.82
CA VAL A 766 -46.37 -2.33 4.74
C VAL A 766 -45.77 -2.94 3.51
N VAL A 767 -45.29 -4.18 3.65
CA VAL A 767 -44.82 -5.03 2.56
C VAL A 767 -45.56 -6.35 2.65
N GLY A 768 -46.06 -6.88 1.53
CA GLY A 768 -46.79 -8.13 1.53
C GLY A 768 -46.75 -8.89 0.21
N TRP A 769 -46.95 -10.20 0.33
CA TRP A 769 -47.00 -11.14 -0.78
C TRP A 769 -48.23 -12.00 -0.64
N LEU A 770 -49.01 -12.10 -1.70
CA LEU A 770 -50.23 -12.89 -1.76
C LEU A 770 -50.12 -13.95 -2.87
N ARG A 771 -50.76 -15.08 -2.63
CA ARG A 771 -50.92 -16.18 -3.60
C ARG A 771 -52.37 -16.64 -3.60
N VAL A 772 -52.94 -16.79 -4.77
CA VAL A 772 -54.30 -17.30 -4.96
C VAL A 772 -54.34 -18.30 -6.10
N ASN A 773 -55.26 -19.26 -6.00
CA ASN A 773 -55.65 -20.09 -7.13
C ASN A 773 -57.10 -19.77 -7.47
N SER A 774 -57.34 -19.08 -8.59
CA SER A 774 -58.71 -18.71 -8.99
C SER A 774 -59.60 -19.92 -9.34
N GLU A 775 -59.01 -21.11 -9.53
CA GLU A 775 -59.73 -22.36 -9.77
C GLU A 775 -60.20 -23.04 -8.47
N ASP A 776 -59.75 -22.57 -7.31
CA ASP A 776 -60.20 -23.10 -6.01
C ASP A 776 -61.63 -22.61 -5.70
N PRO A 777 -62.63 -23.51 -5.58
CA PRO A 777 -64.02 -23.15 -5.29
C PRO A 777 -64.21 -22.47 -3.92
N ASN A 778 -63.26 -22.62 -2.99
CA ASN A 778 -63.29 -21.95 -1.69
C ASN A 778 -62.65 -20.54 -1.71
N ASN A 779 -62.08 -20.12 -2.84
CA ASN A 779 -61.36 -18.85 -3.00
C ASN A 779 -60.32 -18.62 -1.88
N THR A 780 -59.60 -19.68 -1.49
CA THR A 780 -58.60 -19.57 -0.42
C THR A 780 -57.35 -18.88 -0.94
N PHE A 781 -56.83 -17.93 -0.16
CA PHE A 781 -55.59 -17.23 -0.46
C PHE A 781 -54.58 -17.43 0.66
N ARG A 782 -53.31 -17.35 0.30
CA ARG A 782 -52.18 -17.35 1.23
C ARG A 782 -51.53 -15.99 1.19
N SER A 783 -51.10 -15.48 2.34
CA SER A 783 -50.53 -14.15 2.46
C SER A 783 -49.48 -14.09 3.54
N THR A 784 -48.42 -13.32 3.27
CA THR A 784 -47.48 -12.85 4.27
C THR A 784 -47.45 -11.34 4.21
N PHE A 785 -47.66 -10.67 5.35
CA PHE A 785 -47.52 -9.22 5.47
C PHE A 785 -46.53 -8.88 6.58
N LEU A 786 -45.80 -7.79 6.36
CA LEU A 786 -44.88 -7.18 7.29
C LEU A 786 -45.32 -5.72 7.49
N GLN A 787 -45.42 -5.30 8.74
CA GLN A 787 -45.53 -3.89 9.10
C GLN A 787 -44.15 -3.41 9.55
N CYS A 788 -43.67 -2.32 8.96
CA CYS A 788 -42.33 -1.81 9.22
C CYS A 788 -42.41 -0.38 9.79
N GLN A 789 -41.70 -0.16 10.88
CA GLN A 789 -41.55 1.16 11.51
C GLN A 789 -40.06 1.52 11.56
N ALA A 790 -39.71 2.68 11.01
CA ALA A 790 -38.34 3.15 10.96
C ALA A 790 -38.05 4.26 11.96
N VAL A 791 -36.83 4.29 12.50
CA VAL A 791 -36.36 5.31 13.44
C VAL A 791 -35.00 5.82 12.98
N LEU A 792 -34.85 7.15 12.88
CA LEU A 792 -33.58 7.77 12.54
C LEU A 792 -32.56 7.60 13.69
N LYS A 793 -31.32 7.24 13.35
CA LYS A 793 -30.21 7.02 14.27
C LYS A 793 -28.98 7.79 13.80
N THR A 794 -28.20 8.29 14.76
CA THR A 794 -26.89 8.92 14.49
C THR A 794 -25.86 8.52 15.53
N ALA A 795 -24.60 8.44 15.12
CA ALA A 795 -23.45 8.18 15.98
C ALA A 795 -22.17 8.73 15.33
N MET A 796 -21.08 8.74 16.08
CA MET A 796 -19.73 8.97 15.55
C MET A 796 -19.12 7.64 15.08
N PHE A 797 -18.36 7.69 14.00
CA PHE A 797 -17.72 6.53 13.39
C PHE A 797 -16.29 6.87 12.99
N ASP A 798 -15.38 5.92 13.15
CA ASP A 798 -14.07 5.98 12.51
C ASP A 798 -14.23 5.44 11.10
N VAL A 799 -13.99 6.30 10.12
CA VAL A 799 -14.32 6.06 8.71
C VAL A 799 -13.05 6.10 7.87
N ASP A 800 -12.83 5.04 7.09
CA ASP A 800 -11.80 4.95 6.06
C ASP A 800 -12.42 5.30 4.71
N PHE A 801 -11.91 6.34 4.04
CA PHE A 801 -12.45 6.83 2.77
C PHE A 801 -11.35 7.20 1.78
N ASP A 802 -11.71 7.21 0.50
CA ASP A 802 -10.81 7.64 -0.59
C ASP A 802 -10.90 9.15 -0.86
N LYS A 803 -10.12 9.64 -1.82
CA LYS A 803 -10.10 11.07 -2.17
C LYS A 803 -11.45 11.58 -2.72
N ALA A 804 -12.24 10.71 -3.35
CA ALA A 804 -13.56 11.04 -3.87
C ALA A 804 -14.66 10.94 -2.80
N GLY A 805 -14.33 10.51 -1.57
CA GLY A 805 -15.29 10.35 -0.50
C GLY A 805 -15.99 8.99 -0.48
N HIS A 806 -15.55 8.01 -1.27
CA HIS A 806 -16.08 6.65 -1.17
C HIS A 806 -15.63 5.99 0.12
N ILE A 807 -16.59 5.42 0.86
CA ILE A 807 -16.33 4.77 2.14
C ILE A 807 -15.87 3.34 1.90
N LEU A 808 -14.66 3.01 2.36
CA LEU A 808 -14.05 1.69 2.21
C LEU A 808 -14.29 0.81 3.44
N ALA A 809 -14.23 1.41 4.63
CA ALA A 809 -14.54 0.73 5.89
C ALA A 809 -15.01 1.73 6.93
N TYR A 810 -15.83 1.28 7.88
CA TYR A 810 -16.27 2.11 8.99
C TYR A 810 -16.49 1.28 10.26
N THR A 811 -16.18 1.87 11.42
CA THR A 811 -16.45 1.28 12.73
C THR A 811 -17.12 2.30 13.64
N ARG A 812 -18.23 1.91 14.27
CA ARG A 812 -18.95 2.80 15.20
C ARG A 812 -18.08 3.07 16.43
N ASN A 813 -17.91 4.35 16.74
CA ASN A 813 -17.14 4.84 17.87
C ASN A 813 -18.12 5.32 18.97
N GLY A 814 -18.49 4.41 19.88
CA GLY A 814 -19.45 4.66 20.95
C GLY A 814 -20.87 4.13 20.69
N ASP A 815 -21.80 4.57 21.54
CA ASP A 815 -23.24 4.28 21.43
C ASP A 815 -23.94 5.27 20.50
N PHE A 816 -25.21 5.02 20.17
CA PHE A 816 -26.01 5.96 19.40
C PHE A 816 -26.32 7.22 20.21
N ASP A 817 -26.12 8.38 19.60
CA ASP A 817 -26.45 9.67 20.21
C ASP A 817 -27.96 9.93 20.12
N ASP A 818 -28.45 10.80 21.01
CA ASP A 818 -29.83 11.28 20.96
C ASP A 818 -30.02 12.23 19.76
N ILE A 819 -30.85 11.81 18.80
CA ILE A 819 -31.14 12.58 17.58
C ILE A 819 -31.72 13.96 17.88
N THR A 820 -32.38 14.13 19.05
CA THR A 820 -32.99 15.40 19.46
C THR A 820 -31.97 16.53 19.68
N GLN A 821 -30.68 16.20 19.81
CA GLN A 821 -29.60 17.17 19.89
C GLN A 821 -29.36 17.91 18.56
N PHE A 822 -29.72 17.31 17.42
CA PHE A 822 -29.42 17.83 16.08
C PHE A 822 -30.67 18.31 15.36
N MET A 823 -31.82 17.70 15.65
CA MET A 823 -33.10 18.02 15.03
C MET A 823 -34.25 17.72 15.98
N SER A 824 -35.33 18.48 15.90
CA SER A 824 -36.52 18.20 16.73
C SER A 824 -37.10 16.81 16.41
N LEU A 825 -37.81 16.21 17.38
CA LEU A 825 -38.51 14.93 17.16
C LEU A 825 -39.41 14.99 15.92
N ASN A 826 -40.17 16.09 15.77
CA ASN A 826 -41.04 16.30 14.62
C ASN A 826 -40.26 16.34 13.29
N MET A 827 -39.08 16.97 13.25
CA MET A 827 -38.21 16.98 12.05
C MET A 827 -37.73 15.57 11.71
N SER A 828 -37.18 14.83 12.69
CA SER A 828 -36.70 13.47 12.46
C SER A 828 -37.80 12.52 11.94
N GLN A 829 -39.01 12.65 12.50
CA GLN A 829 -40.19 11.91 12.04
C GLN A 829 -40.65 12.37 10.67
N THR A 830 -40.53 13.66 10.34
CA THR A 830 -40.89 14.18 9.00
C THR A 830 -39.99 13.56 7.92
N LEU A 831 -38.69 13.44 8.18
CA LEU A 831 -37.75 12.77 7.27
C LEU A 831 -38.11 11.29 7.07
N VAL A 832 -38.41 10.56 8.16
CA VAL A 832 -38.84 9.15 8.08
C VAL A 832 -40.13 9.01 7.29
N ARG A 833 -41.14 9.86 7.55
CA ARG A 833 -42.42 9.85 6.84
C ARG A 833 -42.24 10.13 5.35
N GLN A 834 -41.36 11.04 4.99
CA GLN A 834 -41.03 11.31 3.60
C GLN A 834 -40.32 10.12 2.95
N ALA A 835 -39.36 9.49 3.63
CA ALA A 835 -38.71 8.28 3.12
C ALA A 835 -39.72 7.14 2.95
N ASN A 836 -40.68 6.98 3.89
CA ASN A 836 -41.78 6.02 3.77
C ASN A 836 -42.62 6.29 2.52
N ARG A 837 -42.93 7.55 2.20
CA ARG A 837 -43.64 7.91 0.97
C ARG A 837 -42.90 7.50 -0.30
N LEU A 838 -41.57 7.56 -0.27
CA LEU A 838 -40.71 7.16 -1.39
C LEU A 838 -40.48 5.63 -1.46
N THR A 839 -41.16 4.83 -0.63
CA THR A 839 -41.14 3.37 -0.74
C THR A 839 -42.02 2.86 -1.87
N ASN A 840 -43.03 3.59 -2.31
CA ASN A 840 -43.79 3.20 -3.50
C ASN A 840 -44.26 4.46 -4.21
N ASP A 841 -43.37 5.08 -4.99
CA ASP A 841 -43.69 6.21 -5.86
C ASP A 841 -43.75 5.69 -7.29
N SER A 842 -44.90 5.09 -7.63
CA SER A 842 -45.07 4.41 -8.90
C SER A 842 -45.93 5.25 -9.82
N SER A 843 -45.31 5.96 -10.77
CA SER A 843 -45.96 6.85 -11.76
C SER A 843 -46.99 6.16 -12.67
N ARG A 844 -47.26 4.86 -12.53
CA ARG A 844 -48.03 4.12 -13.52
C ARG A 844 -49.54 4.23 -13.30
N PRO A 845 -50.33 4.29 -14.40
CA PRO A 845 -51.76 4.08 -14.34
C PRO A 845 -52.09 2.68 -13.82
N PHE A 846 -53.11 2.64 -12.97
CA PHE A 846 -53.66 1.57 -12.10
C PHE A 846 -53.83 0.13 -12.66
N ASN A 847 -53.41 -0.20 -13.87
CA ASN A 847 -53.71 -1.50 -14.52
C ASN A 847 -52.65 -2.59 -14.34
N TYR A 848 -51.46 -2.31 -13.80
CA TYR A 848 -50.36 -3.28 -13.66
C TYR A 848 -50.07 -3.74 -12.21
N PHE A 849 -50.71 -3.17 -11.18
CA PHE A 849 -50.63 -3.65 -9.79
C PHE A 849 -51.56 -4.85 -9.49
N GLY A 850 -51.93 -5.57 -10.55
CA GLY A 850 -52.87 -6.67 -10.50
C GLY A 850 -52.22 -8.01 -10.22
N TRP A 851 -53.06 -9.03 -10.15
CA TRP A 851 -52.62 -10.42 -10.11
C TRP A 851 -51.85 -10.78 -11.38
N HIS A 852 -50.73 -11.46 -11.23
CA HIS A 852 -49.92 -11.93 -12.35
C HIS A 852 -49.60 -13.43 -12.22
N ASN A 853 -49.38 -14.08 -13.35
CA ASN A 853 -49.17 -15.53 -13.46
C ASN A 853 -47.74 -15.89 -13.89
N VAL A 854 -46.79 -15.00 -13.65
CA VAL A 854 -45.42 -15.05 -14.16
C VAL A 854 -44.44 -14.74 -13.03
N SER A 855 -43.19 -15.17 -13.14
CA SER A 855 -42.16 -14.90 -12.13
C SER A 855 -41.44 -13.55 -12.34
N MET A 856 -42.13 -12.54 -12.87
CA MET A 856 -41.58 -11.20 -13.11
C MET A 856 -42.00 -10.23 -12.02
N VAL A 857 -41.12 -9.28 -11.69
CA VAL A 857 -41.40 -8.28 -10.66
C VAL A 857 -42.16 -7.11 -11.26
N VAL A 858 -43.15 -6.59 -10.51
CA VAL A 858 -44.04 -5.50 -10.96
C VAL A 858 -43.75 -4.15 -10.30
N ASP A 859 -42.75 -4.10 -9.41
CA ASP A 859 -42.36 -2.91 -8.65
C ASP A 859 -40.85 -2.87 -8.36
N TRP A 860 -40.37 -1.70 -7.93
CA TRP A 860 -38.95 -1.46 -7.61
C TRP A 860 -38.47 -2.24 -6.38
N TRP A 861 -39.30 -2.44 -5.37
CA TRP A 861 -38.89 -3.13 -4.14
C TRP A 861 -38.61 -4.60 -4.38
N ASN A 862 -39.55 -5.30 -5.00
CA ASN A 862 -39.39 -6.70 -5.34
C ASN A 862 -38.29 -6.91 -6.39
N TYR A 863 -38.05 -5.94 -7.29
CA TYR A 863 -36.87 -5.96 -8.17
C TYR A 863 -35.55 -5.91 -7.40
N LEU A 864 -35.41 -4.99 -6.45
CA LEU A 864 -34.20 -4.87 -5.64
C LEU A 864 -34.04 -6.06 -4.68
N LEU A 865 -35.13 -6.58 -4.10
CA LEU A 865 -35.10 -7.80 -3.28
C LEU A 865 -34.71 -9.03 -4.11
N LYS A 866 -35.26 -9.18 -5.32
CA LYS A 866 -34.87 -10.25 -6.26
C LYS A 866 -33.37 -10.18 -6.60
N SER A 867 -32.86 -8.97 -6.81
CA SER A 867 -31.44 -8.73 -7.09
C SER A 867 -30.55 -9.00 -5.86
N TYR A 868 -30.97 -8.56 -4.68
CA TYR A 868 -30.26 -8.78 -3.41
C TYR A 868 -30.20 -10.24 -3.00
N LEU A 869 -31.33 -10.97 -3.10
CA LEU A 869 -31.44 -12.38 -2.75
C LEU A 869 -30.98 -13.33 -3.87
N GLN A 870 -30.76 -12.82 -5.09
CA GLN A 870 -30.45 -13.59 -6.29
C GLN A 870 -31.48 -14.71 -6.55
N SER A 871 -32.76 -14.45 -6.26
CA SER A 871 -33.86 -15.41 -6.40
C SER A 871 -35.17 -14.73 -6.80
N SER A 872 -35.96 -15.41 -7.64
CA SER A 872 -37.33 -15.00 -8.01
C SER A 872 -38.40 -15.57 -7.10
N ASP A 873 -38.05 -16.30 -6.04
CA ASP A 873 -39.00 -17.04 -5.21
C ASP A 873 -40.07 -16.13 -4.56
N LEU A 874 -39.71 -14.87 -4.27
CA LEU A 874 -40.62 -13.89 -3.67
C LEU A 874 -41.82 -13.55 -4.55
N VAL A 875 -41.70 -13.68 -5.87
CA VAL A 875 -42.75 -13.30 -6.84
C VAL A 875 -43.29 -14.49 -7.64
N ASP A 876 -42.70 -15.67 -7.50
CA ASP A 876 -43.13 -16.86 -8.22
C ASP A 876 -44.53 -17.32 -7.75
N PRO A 877 -45.54 -17.39 -8.66
CA PRO A 877 -46.89 -17.83 -8.31
C PRO A 877 -47.01 -19.33 -8.02
N THR A 878 -46.03 -20.14 -8.43
CA THR A 878 -46.03 -21.60 -8.24
C THR A 878 -45.52 -22.00 -6.85
N LEU A 879 -44.78 -21.11 -6.18
CA LEU A 879 -44.25 -21.32 -4.84
C LEU A 879 -45.21 -20.83 -3.75
N ASP A 880 -44.92 -21.20 -2.50
CA ASP A 880 -45.66 -20.68 -1.35
C ASP A 880 -45.24 -19.24 -1.02
N VAL A 881 -46.05 -18.52 -0.24
CA VAL A 881 -45.69 -17.18 0.23
C VAL A 881 -44.41 -17.22 1.05
N PRO A 882 -43.55 -16.18 0.96
CA PRO A 882 -42.33 -16.13 1.74
C PRO A 882 -42.63 -16.14 3.24
N LYS A 883 -41.79 -16.81 4.01
CA LYS A 883 -41.90 -16.83 5.47
C LYS A 883 -41.45 -15.49 6.06
N PRO A 884 -42.16 -14.94 7.08
CA PRO A 884 -41.79 -13.67 7.68
C PRO A 884 -40.35 -13.63 8.21
N GLU A 885 -39.84 -14.73 8.73
CA GLU A 885 -38.48 -14.81 9.31
C GLU A 885 -37.38 -14.67 8.25
N TYR A 886 -37.70 -14.98 6.99
CA TYR A 886 -36.79 -14.82 5.86
C TYR A 886 -36.95 -13.46 5.18
N ALA A 887 -38.19 -12.98 5.04
CA ALA A 887 -38.48 -11.73 4.35
C ALA A 887 -38.15 -10.48 5.18
N ALA A 888 -38.40 -10.49 6.49
CA ALA A 888 -38.24 -9.30 7.33
C ALA A 888 -36.79 -8.75 7.34
N PRO A 889 -35.73 -9.55 7.55
CA PRO A 889 -34.36 -9.03 7.53
C PRO A 889 -33.96 -8.42 6.18
N ALA A 890 -34.44 -8.99 5.06
CA ALA A 890 -34.15 -8.49 3.73
C ALA A 890 -34.85 -7.14 3.47
N VAL A 891 -36.11 -6.99 3.92
CA VAL A 891 -36.86 -5.72 3.83
C VAL A 891 -36.22 -4.65 4.71
N GLU A 892 -35.80 -4.99 5.93
CA GLU A 892 -35.12 -4.07 6.83
C GLU A 892 -33.81 -3.56 6.21
N GLU A 893 -32.96 -4.44 5.69
CA GLU A 893 -31.68 -4.04 5.11
C GLU A 893 -31.84 -3.24 3.81
N LEU A 894 -32.83 -3.59 2.97
CA LEU A 894 -33.15 -2.81 1.78
C LEU A 894 -33.62 -1.39 2.15
N TYR A 895 -34.50 -1.26 3.15
CA TYR A 895 -34.92 0.06 3.63
C TYR A 895 -33.73 0.88 4.15
N GLN A 896 -32.85 0.28 4.97
CA GLN A 896 -31.65 0.95 5.50
C GLN A 896 -30.76 1.49 4.38
N ARG A 897 -30.54 0.69 3.33
CA ARG A 897 -29.72 1.07 2.18
C ARG A 897 -30.36 2.19 1.36
N LEU A 898 -31.65 2.07 1.03
CA LEU A 898 -32.36 3.11 0.28
C LEU A 898 -32.43 4.42 1.06
N PHE A 899 -32.64 4.35 2.38
CA PHE A 899 -32.65 5.53 3.25
C PHE A 899 -31.28 6.24 3.28
N ALA A 900 -30.18 5.49 3.40
CA ALA A 900 -28.84 6.06 3.33
C ALA A 900 -28.58 6.76 1.97
N ILE A 901 -28.94 6.10 0.87
CA ILE A 901 -28.80 6.69 -0.48
C ILE A 901 -29.62 7.98 -0.60
N LEU A 902 -30.89 7.98 -0.16
CA LEU A 902 -31.76 9.16 -0.16
C LEU A 902 -31.13 10.34 0.58
N LEU A 903 -30.54 10.10 1.77
CA LEU A 903 -29.85 11.15 2.51
C LEU A 903 -28.57 11.62 1.79
N GLY A 904 -27.80 10.72 1.22
CA GLY A 904 -26.53 11.04 0.55
C GLY A 904 -26.68 11.77 -0.77
N GLN A 905 -27.80 11.59 -1.47
CA GLN A 905 -28.11 12.34 -2.69
C GLN A 905 -28.65 13.75 -2.39
N ASN A 906 -29.03 14.03 -1.14
CA ASN A 906 -29.69 15.29 -0.75
C ASN A 906 -28.94 15.98 0.40
N PHE A 907 -27.60 16.08 0.31
CA PHE A 907 -26.78 16.75 1.34
C PHE A 907 -27.11 18.23 1.54
N ASP A 908 -27.75 18.87 0.57
CA ASP A 908 -28.26 20.24 0.66
C ASP A 908 -29.34 20.42 1.75
N MET A 909 -29.95 19.31 2.22
CA MET A 909 -30.85 19.33 3.36
C MET A 909 -30.16 19.66 4.70
N PHE A 910 -28.83 19.52 4.75
CA PHE A 910 -27.99 19.93 5.87
C PHE A 910 -27.45 21.34 5.64
N LYS A 911 -27.34 22.13 6.71
CA LYS A 911 -26.78 23.48 6.63
C LYS A 911 -25.32 23.44 6.17
N GLU A 912 -24.93 24.42 5.37
CA GLU A 912 -23.52 24.70 5.14
C GLU A 912 -22.84 25.05 6.47
N ALA A 913 -21.62 24.54 6.66
CA ALA A 913 -20.85 24.84 7.86
C ALA A 913 -20.50 26.33 7.88
N SER A 914 -21.08 27.08 8.84
CA SER A 914 -20.92 28.55 8.95
C SER A 914 -19.48 28.96 9.26
N GLU A 915 -18.76 28.12 10.00
CA GLU A 915 -17.30 28.12 10.12
C GLU A 915 -16.82 26.71 9.75
N LYS A 916 -15.81 26.60 8.88
CA LYS A 916 -15.19 25.32 8.51
C LYS A 916 -14.50 24.71 9.74
N THR A 917 -15.27 24.05 10.60
CA THR A 917 -14.80 23.34 11.80
C THR A 917 -13.73 22.34 11.41
N ASP A 918 -12.63 22.36 12.16
CA ASP A 918 -11.53 21.42 11.97
C ASP A 918 -11.92 20.05 12.50
N VAL A 919 -11.99 19.07 11.60
CA VAL A 919 -12.16 17.67 11.93
C VAL A 919 -10.77 17.02 11.86
N PRO A 920 -10.24 16.50 12.98
CA PRO A 920 -8.97 15.81 12.96
C PRO A 920 -9.09 14.51 12.18
N GLY A 921 -8.07 14.19 11.40
CA GLY A 921 -7.97 12.89 10.76
C GLY A 921 -6.54 12.54 10.45
N VAL A 922 -6.36 11.44 9.72
CA VAL A 922 -5.06 10.95 9.30
C VAL A 922 -5.10 10.57 7.83
N VAL A 923 -4.04 10.92 7.12
CA VAL A 923 -3.77 10.40 5.79
C VAL A 923 -2.90 9.15 5.92
N ILE A 924 -3.31 8.07 5.26
CA ILE A 924 -2.62 6.78 5.32
C ILE A 924 -1.81 6.61 4.04
N VAL A 925 -0.50 6.76 4.16
CA VAL A 925 0.44 6.65 3.04
C VAL A 925 1.20 5.34 3.15
N THR A 926 1.31 4.61 2.05
CA THR A 926 2.20 3.44 1.99
C THR A 926 3.58 3.92 1.57
N GLU A 927 4.53 3.88 2.51
CA GLU A 927 5.91 4.29 2.28
C GLU A 927 6.86 3.15 2.61
N THR A 928 7.97 3.10 1.89
CA THR A 928 9.05 2.19 2.21
C THR A 928 10.00 2.78 3.24
N ARG A 929 10.17 2.12 4.39
CA ARG A 929 10.99 2.57 5.52
C ARG A 929 12.10 1.57 5.85
N ILE A 930 13.13 2.06 6.54
CA ILE A 930 14.30 1.27 6.96
C ILE A 930 14.11 0.79 8.41
N PHE A 931 14.30 -0.50 8.63
CA PHE A 931 14.20 -1.18 9.91
C PHE A 931 15.53 -1.86 10.24
N LEU A 932 15.93 -1.86 11.52
CA LEU A 932 17.11 -2.60 11.95
C LEU A 932 16.68 -4.01 12.36
N ASP A 933 17.25 -5.03 11.70
CA ASP A 933 17.03 -6.43 12.06
C ASP A 933 17.44 -6.68 13.52
N ASP A 934 16.52 -7.22 14.32
CA ASP A 934 16.72 -7.40 15.75
C ASP A 934 17.91 -8.32 16.06
N THR A 935 18.12 -9.35 15.25
CA THR A 935 19.20 -10.31 15.46
C THR A 935 20.56 -9.73 15.09
N ALA A 936 20.65 -9.08 13.93
CA ALA A 936 21.86 -8.44 13.43
C ALA A 936 22.27 -7.24 14.29
N PHE A 937 21.29 -6.44 14.74
CA PHE A 937 21.48 -5.34 15.68
C PHE A 937 22.05 -5.84 17.01
N MET A 938 21.42 -6.85 17.63
CA MET A 938 21.85 -7.40 18.91
C MET A 938 23.27 -7.98 18.82
N LEU A 939 23.55 -8.77 17.78
CA LEU A 939 24.90 -9.31 17.54
C LEU A 939 25.93 -8.19 17.39
N SER A 940 25.62 -7.16 16.61
CA SER A 940 26.54 -6.04 16.35
C SER A 940 26.85 -5.25 17.62
N VAL A 941 25.84 -4.88 18.41
CA VAL A 941 26.01 -4.13 19.66
C VAL A 941 26.79 -4.96 20.69
N VAL A 942 26.44 -6.24 20.87
CA VAL A 942 27.14 -7.12 21.82
C VAL A 942 28.61 -7.27 21.46
N ILE A 943 28.93 -7.53 20.18
CA ILE A 943 30.32 -7.66 19.74
C ILE A 943 31.08 -6.33 19.89
N LEU A 944 30.47 -5.18 19.56
CA LEU A 944 31.11 -3.86 19.75
C LEU A 944 31.38 -3.51 21.21
N CYS A 945 30.47 -3.85 22.12
CA CYS A 945 30.67 -3.65 23.56
C CYS A 945 31.74 -4.60 24.12
N LEU A 946 31.76 -5.86 23.67
CA LEU A 946 32.74 -6.87 24.08
C LEU A 946 34.16 -6.53 23.55
N ASN A 947 34.29 -6.29 22.23
CA ASN A 947 34.92 -5.09 21.63
C ASN A 947 35.71 -4.18 22.59
N ALA A 948 34.98 -3.15 23.03
CA ALA A 948 35.48 -2.10 23.88
C ALA A 948 35.98 -2.61 25.24
N ALA A 949 35.24 -3.50 25.90
CA ALA A 949 35.57 -3.99 27.24
C ALA A 949 36.92 -4.73 27.27
N VAL A 950 37.17 -5.60 26.29
CA VAL A 950 38.45 -6.31 26.17
C VAL A 950 39.59 -5.35 25.85
N LEU A 951 39.39 -4.36 24.99
CA LEU A 951 40.42 -3.37 24.69
C LEU A 951 40.75 -2.52 25.92
N VAL A 952 39.75 -2.09 26.70
CA VAL A 952 39.97 -1.40 27.98
C VAL A 952 40.82 -2.27 28.91
N TRP A 953 40.47 -3.54 29.08
CA TRP A 953 41.24 -4.47 29.90
C TRP A 953 42.66 -4.68 29.36
N PHE A 954 42.82 -4.81 28.06
CA PHE A 954 44.11 -4.98 27.39
C PHE A 954 45.05 -3.79 27.64
N TYR A 955 44.58 -2.56 27.40
CA TYR A 955 45.39 -1.35 27.59
C TYR A 955 45.66 -1.06 29.08
N ALA A 956 44.74 -1.44 29.98
CA ALA A 956 44.95 -1.33 31.43
C ALA A 956 45.94 -2.37 31.97
N ALA A 957 45.94 -3.60 31.44
CA ALA A 957 46.82 -4.69 31.86
C ALA A 957 48.25 -4.58 31.30
N GLN A 958 48.53 -3.61 30.42
CA GLN A 958 49.80 -3.53 29.73
C GLN A 958 50.91 -2.94 30.63
N SER A 959 52.00 -3.69 30.80
CA SER A 959 53.18 -3.26 31.56
C SER A 959 53.95 -2.11 30.89
N GLU A 960 54.67 -1.30 31.68
CA GLU A 960 55.56 -0.24 31.17
C GLU A 960 56.56 -0.78 30.14
N ALA A 961 56.88 0.04 29.13
CA ALA A 961 57.84 -0.32 28.08
C ALA A 961 59.24 -0.53 28.68
N TYR A 962 59.84 -1.68 28.41
CA TYR A 962 61.13 -2.09 29.00
C TYR A 962 62.16 -2.53 27.95
N LEU A 963 61.75 -2.79 26.71
CA LEU A 963 62.65 -3.27 25.66
C LEU A 963 63.33 -2.09 24.93
N PRO A 964 64.65 -2.15 24.67
CA PRO A 964 65.34 -1.18 23.80
C PRO A 964 64.76 -1.09 22.38
N ARG A 965 64.24 -2.21 21.86
CA ARG A 965 63.65 -2.36 20.52
C ARG A 965 62.69 -3.55 20.51
N LEU A 966 61.81 -3.62 19.52
CA LEU A 966 60.91 -4.78 19.37
C LEU A 966 61.68 -5.97 18.80
N PRO A 967 61.41 -7.21 19.27
CA PRO A 967 61.98 -8.43 18.72
C PRO A 967 61.23 -8.87 17.44
N SER A 968 60.98 -7.92 16.52
CA SER A 968 60.25 -8.17 15.27
C SER A 968 61.13 -8.69 14.13
N THR A 969 62.45 -8.58 14.26
CA THR A 969 63.44 -9.08 13.29
C THR A 969 64.40 -10.06 13.96
N LEU A 970 64.95 -11.00 13.17
CA LEU A 970 65.91 -11.98 13.67
C LEU A 970 67.16 -11.30 14.28
N GLY A 971 67.69 -10.25 13.64
CA GLY A 971 68.83 -9.50 14.17
C GLY A 971 68.54 -8.83 15.52
N SER A 972 67.32 -8.32 15.73
CA SER A 972 66.90 -7.74 17.00
C SER A 972 66.86 -8.78 18.13
N LEU A 973 66.25 -9.94 17.83
CA LEU A 973 66.16 -11.08 18.75
C LEU A 973 67.54 -11.64 19.10
N LEU A 974 68.40 -11.83 18.09
CA LEU A 974 69.73 -12.39 18.28
C LEU A 974 70.62 -11.48 19.10
N ALA A 975 70.56 -10.16 18.89
CA ALA A 975 71.31 -9.22 19.73
C ALA A 975 70.86 -9.21 21.21
N TYR A 976 69.65 -9.69 21.55
CA TYR A 976 69.25 -9.93 22.96
C TYR A 976 69.82 -11.22 23.55
N THR A 977 70.45 -12.07 22.76
CA THR A 977 70.92 -13.39 23.20
C THR A 977 72.40 -13.62 22.92
N ALA A 978 73.02 -12.85 22.03
CA ALA A 978 74.35 -13.12 21.48
C ALA A 978 75.47 -13.26 22.53
N ALA A 979 75.43 -12.45 23.60
CA ALA A 979 76.38 -12.48 24.72
C ALA A 979 76.01 -13.47 25.83
N SER A 980 74.86 -14.13 25.74
CA SER A 980 74.31 -15.00 26.78
C SER A 980 74.88 -16.41 26.77
N ARG A 981 74.99 -17.02 27.95
CA ARG A 981 75.28 -18.45 28.14
C ARG A 981 74.13 -19.34 27.65
N ALA A 982 72.91 -18.80 27.60
CA ALA A 982 71.75 -19.46 27.01
C ALA A 982 72.02 -19.96 25.58
N VAL A 983 72.82 -19.27 24.76
CA VAL A 983 73.11 -19.68 23.37
C VAL A 983 73.89 -21.00 23.29
N THR A 984 74.81 -21.24 24.22
CA THR A 984 75.65 -22.45 24.24
C THR A 984 74.97 -23.63 24.92
N GLU A 985 74.22 -23.37 25.99
CA GLU A 985 73.60 -24.41 26.82
C GLU A 985 72.23 -24.87 26.31
N TYR A 986 71.53 -24.02 25.55
CA TYR A 986 70.23 -24.36 25.01
C TYR A 986 70.32 -25.49 23.99
N GLY A 987 69.66 -26.63 24.30
CA GLY A 987 69.62 -27.81 23.43
C GLY A 987 70.82 -28.75 23.53
N ASN A 988 71.62 -28.73 24.60
CA ASN A 988 72.69 -29.71 24.86
C ASN A 988 72.19 -31.07 25.44
N GLY A 989 70.88 -31.32 25.47
CA GLY A 989 70.36 -32.65 25.78
C GLY A 989 70.56 -33.57 24.59
N ASN A 990 71.38 -34.62 24.72
CA ASN A 990 71.72 -35.60 23.67
C ASN A 990 70.51 -35.96 22.78
N ASP A 991 70.64 -35.59 21.51
CA ASP A 991 69.75 -35.93 20.41
C ASP A 991 70.06 -37.37 19.94
N SER A 992 69.23 -38.32 20.36
CA SER A 992 69.00 -39.56 19.63
C SER A 992 67.68 -40.16 20.10
N ASP A 993 66.56 -39.71 19.51
CA ASP A 993 65.68 -40.64 18.78
C ASP A 993 64.41 -39.96 18.26
N LYS A 994 63.97 -40.51 17.15
CA LYS A 994 62.83 -40.13 16.31
C LYS A 994 61.52 -40.04 17.10
N GLU A 995 60.67 -39.12 16.63
CA GLU A 995 59.20 -39.18 16.68
C GLU A 995 58.58 -40.00 17.84
N SER A 996 58.38 -39.35 18.99
CA SER A 996 57.16 -39.57 19.80
C SER A 996 57.08 -38.60 20.97
N GLY A 997 56.05 -37.75 20.92
CA GLY A 997 55.15 -37.36 22.02
C GLY A 997 55.60 -36.94 23.42
N HIS A 998 56.83 -37.14 23.92
CA HIS A 998 57.23 -36.79 25.28
C HIS A 998 58.64 -36.18 25.31
N ARG A 999 58.74 -34.86 25.06
CA ARG A 999 59.96 -34.08 25.27
C ARG A 999 60.22 -33.97 26.78
N LYS A 1000 61.29 -34.60 27.27
CA LYS A 1000 61.81 -34.38 28.64
C LYS A 1000 62.23 -32.91 28.81
N ALA A 1001 61.87 -32.32 29.94
CA ALA A 1001 62.13 -30.93 30.28
C ALA A 1001 63.63 -30.58 30.17
N LEU A 1002 63.95 -29.52 29.41
CA LEU A 1002 65.28 -28.91 29.44
C LEU A 1002 65.54 -28.36 30.85
N PRO A 1003 66.71 -28.64 31.48
CA PRO A 1003 66.98 -28.19 32.84
C PRO A 1003 67.44 -26.72 32.81
N GLY A 1004 66.52 -25.80 33.06
CA GLY A 1004 66.84 -24.39 33.27
C GLY A 1004 65.64 -23.47 33.06
N THR A 1005 65.42 -22.53 33.98
CA THR A 1005 64.49 -21.43 33.79
C THR A 1005 65.22 -20.23 33.18
N PHE A 1006 64.51 -19.44 32.39
CA PHE A 1006 65.05 -18.29 31.68
C PHE A 1006 64.32 -17.01 32.11
N SER A 1007 65.08 -15.91 32.13
CA SER A 1007 64.59 -14.59 32.51
C SER A 1007 65.12 -13.53 31.54
N PHE A 1008 64.38 -12.43 31.36
CA PHE A 1008 64.85 -11.27 30.59
C PHE A 1008 65.28 -10.16 31.55
N GLY A 1009 66.53 -9.72 31.44
CA GLY A 1009 67.08 -8.71 32.32
C GLY A 1009 68.56 -8.44 32.09
N ARG A 1010 69.21 -7.87 33.10
CA ARG A 1010 70.65 -7.58 33.10
C ARG A 1010 71.43 -8.81 33.54
N TYR A 1011 72.48 -9.17 32.80
CA TYR A 1011 73.35 -10.29 33.13
C TYR A 1011 74.82 -9.99 32.79
N LEU A 1012 75.74 -10.84 33.26
CA LEU A 1012 77.15 -10.79 32.90
C LEU A 1012 77.41 -11.81 31.77
N GLY A 1013 77.74 -11.31 30.58
CA GLY A 1013 77.94 -12.12 29.38
C GLY A 1013 79.20 -12.99 29.43
N VAL A 1014 79.31 -13.90 28.46
CA VAL A 1014 80.50 -14.78 28.31
C VAL A 1014 81.78 -14.01 27.95
N ASP A 1015 81.65 -12.78 27.51
CA ASP A 1015 82.72 -11.83 27.21
C ASP A 1015 83.17 -11.00 28.43
N GLY A 1016 82.56 -11.23 29.61
CA GLY A 1016 82.87 -10.52 30.86
C GLY A 1016 82.21 -9.16 30.99
N ASN A 1017 81.33 -8.76 30.07
CA ASN A 1017 80.66 -7.46 30.09
C ASN A 1017 79.20 -7.56 30.57
N VAL A 1018 78.65 -6.44 31.05
CA VAL A 1018 77.24 -6.36 31.46
C VAL A 1018 76.37 -6.14 30.23
N HIS A 1019 75.36 -7.00 30.05
CA HIS A 1019 74.44 -7.01 28.91
C HIS A 1019 72.97 -7.00 29.34
N VAL A 1020 72.08 -6.64 28.40
CA VAL A 1020 70.62 -6.70 28.57
C VAL A 1020 70.02 -7.69 27.58
N GLY A 1021 69.30 -8.70 28.07
CA GLY A 1021 68.78 -9.75 27.19
C GLY A 1021 68.19 -10.96 27.90
N ILE A 1022 68.06 -12.07 27.17
CA ILE A 1022 67.56 -13.34 27.69
C ILE A 1022 68.75 -14.16 28.20
N GLU A 1023 68.69 -14.64 29.44
CA GLU A 1023 69.74 -15.46 30.06
C GLU A 1023 69.14 -16.48 31.04
N MET A 1024 69.92 -17.50 31.43
CA MET A 1024 69.54 -18.55 32.37
C MET A 1024 69.54 -18.06 33.83
N ASP A 1025 68.56 -18.47 34.62
CA ASP A 1025 68.55 -18.21 36.07
C ASP A 1025 69.65 -19.02 36.79
N PRO A 1026 70.30 -18.49 37.84
CA PRO A 1026 70.06 -17.22 38.53
C PRO A 1026 70.91 -16.05 38.02
N PHE A 1027 71.49 -16.12 36.82
CA PHE A 1027 72.47 -15.13 36.33
C PHE A 1027 71.84 -13.81 35.82
N VAL A 1028 70.53 -13.62 36.01
CA VAL A 1028 69.76 -12.49 35.50
C VAL A 1028 69.18 -11.66 36.64
N THR A 1029 69.41 -10.36 36.60
CA THR A 1029 68.74 -9.37 37.45
C THR A 1029 67.66 -8.62 36.67
N PRO A 1030 66.46 -8.39 37.23
CA PRO A 1030 65.40 -7.62 36.58
C PRO A 1030 65.83 -6.19 36.18
N ILE A 1031 65.11 -5.59 35.23
CA ILE A 1031 65.39 -4.23 34.76
C ILE A 1031 64.79 -3.20 35.73
N ASP A 1032 65.66 -2.43 36.40
CA ASP A 1032 65.28 -1.34 37.30
C ASP A 1032 65.21 0.03 36.59
N GLY A 1033 64.49 0.98 37.18
CA GLY A 1033 64.22 2.31 36.61
C GLY A 1033 65.45 3.22 36.42
N THR A 1034 66.62 2.86 36.96
CA THR A 1034 67.88 3.61 36.81
C THR A 1034 68.55 3.41 35.45
N MET A 1035 68.15 2.38 34.69
CA MET A 1035 68.69 2.06 33.35
C MET A 1035 67.91 2.69 32.19
N LEU A 1036 66.71 3.21 32.49
CA LEU A 1036 65.80 3.75 31.48
C LEU A 1036 66.02 5.26 31.37
N ARG A 1037 66.51 5.70 30.21
CA ARG A 1037 66.61 7.13 29.91
C ARG A 1037 65.21 7.73 29.81
N ARG A 1038 64.75 8.41 30.88
CA ARG A 1038 63.46 9.11 30.87
C ARG A 1038 63.50 10.20 29.80
N ARG A 1039 62.68 10.06 28.77
CA ARG A 1039 62.40 11.15 27.81
C ARG A 1039 61.77 12.31 28.59
N SER A 1040 62.40 13.48 28.58
CA SER A 1040 61.93 14.71 29.21
C SER A 1040 60.78 15.36 28.44
N THR A 1041 59.73 14.60 28.13
CA THR A 1041 58.60 15.12 27.35
C THR A 1041 57.27 14.73 27.99
N ALA A 1042 56.49 15.77 28.29
CA ALA A 1042 55.06 15.75 28.65
C ALA A 1042 54.65 15.36 30.09
N ARG A 1043 55.43 15.77 31.12
CA ARG A 1043 54.91 15.85 32.51
C ARG A 1043 54.80 17.26 33.09
N SER A 1044 55.18 18.32 32.36
CA SER A 1044 55.16 19.70 32.89
C SER A 1044 53.85 20.47 32.67
N TRP A 1045 52.82 19.89 32.05
CA TRP A 1045 51.57 20.62 31.78
C TRP A 1045 50.54 20.53 32.92
N PHE A 1046 50.57 19.48 33.76
CA PHE A 1046 49.58 19.27 34.82
C PHE A 1046 50.06 19.61 36.25
N GLN A 1047 51.24 20.20 36.43
CA GLN A 1047 51.78 20.55 37.75
C GLN A 1047 51.97 22.06 38.00
N LYS A 1048 51.21 22.91 37.30
CA LYS A 1048 51.07 24.34 37.64
C LYS A 1048 49.58 24.70 37.74
N LYS A 1049 48.98 24.46 38.90
CA LYS A 1049 47.89 25.23 39.52
C LYS A 1049 47.22 24.41 40.64
N VAL A 1050 47.88 24.29 41.79
CA VAL A 1050 47.18 24.24 43.09
C VAL A 1050 48.07 24.99 44.07
N GLY A 1051 47.61 26.17 44.49
CA GLY A 1051 48.35 27.03 45.39
C GLY A 1051 47.98 28.51 45.24
N LYS A 1052 46.74 28.86 45.58
CA LYS A 1052 46.39 30.15 46.20
C LYS A 1052 45.00 30.06 46.84
N SER A 1053 44.95 30.57 48.07
CA SER A 1053 43.87 30.54 49.05
C SER A 1053 42.59 31.27 48.60
N PRO A 1054 41.45 31.03 49.28
CA PRO A 1054 40.18 31.63 48.93
C PRO A 1054 40.03 33.03 49.56
N SER A 1055 39.56 33.99 48.77
CA SER A 1055 38.94 35.23 49.26
C SER A 1055 37.51 35.30 48.73
N GLN A 1056 36.58 34.94 49.62
CA GLN A 1056 35.32 35.62 49.95
C GLN A 1056 34.79 36.68 48.95
N VAL A 1057 33.50 36.49 48.56
CA VAL A 1057 32.37 37.46 48.66
C VAL A 1057 31.41 37.49 47.44
N SER A 1058 30.23 36.88 47.66
CA SER A 1058 28.83 37.26 47.38
C SER A 1058 28.21 37.51 45.99
N PHE A 1059 27.12 36.74 45.76
CA PHE A 1059 25.76 37.10 45.27
C PHE A 1059 25.61 37.83 43.91
N ILE A 1060 25.04 37.14 42.91
CA ILE A 1060 23.59 36.96 42.62
C ILE A 1060 23.43 35.64 41.86
#